data_AF-A0AAW0TFL0-F1
#
_entry.id   AF-A0AAW0TFL0-F1
#
_cell.length_a   1.000
_cell.length_b   1.000
_cell.length_c   1.000
_cell.angle_alpha   90.00
_cell.angle_beta   90.00
_cell.angle_gamma   90.00
#
_symmetry.space_group_name_H-M   'P 1'
#
loop_
_entity.id
_entity.type
_entity.pdbx_description
1 polymer ?
#
loop_
_entity_poly.entity_id
_entity_poly.type
_entity_poly.pdbx_seq_one_letter_code
_entity_poly.pdbx_strand_id
1 'polypeptide(L)'
;MITRRSLGYAYVNFQQPADAERALDTMNFDVMKGRPIRIMWSQRDPSLRKSGVGNVFIKNLDKSIDNKAMYDTFSAFGNILSCKVATDESGNSKGYGFVHFETEEAARNAIQKVNGMLLNGKKVYVGKFIPRAEREKELGEKAKRFTNVYVKNFGDDLDDEKLYEIFSKFGKITSHRVMCTEDGKSKGFGFVAFDEPESAEKACDELNGKEMNGKQIYVGRAQKRGERQAELKKKFEMMKIERMNRYQGVNLYIKNLDDTIDDERLRKEFSNYGTITSAKVMTEDGRSKGFGFVCFSTPEEATRAVTEMNGRILVSKPLYVALAQRREDRKAHLASQYMQRVAGMRMQQMGQMFQPGGTSYFMPTMPQTQRFYTPQMAQIRATPRWPAQPAAQVRAGAQATTAFPMQAAPFRSAPRQAQPGPRNVRPMATAAAAAAAQQQQIPNLLQAARPVAPSAGGVPPPAALSNAARASNYKYTNNMRNPPAVSGGGPAAAASVAPVAQPAVHIQGQEPLTPSMLASAMPQEQKQMLGERLFPLIREIYPELAGKITGMLLEIDNSDLLHMLEDRNSLKAKVEEAVAVLQAHQAKQQAVAVAVAAQKKDDIGHCLPSSCVTLCILWMMKVVGIIGAGAAGLCAARHVSASSCMTPIVWEKASRVGGTWVYTSQVGKDENGLPIHSSMYKNLKTNLPKELMAFPDFPFPAKEESFVHHTDVLSYLEEYTSHYNLHQYIKFRHHVEKVKPVDRDDGTHGWAVTVQDLETNSTTTSLCDSILVCNGHYSVPVIPPIKDVDKFQGQQMHSHDYREAEPFRGLRVAVLGASASGLDISLEVASVAKEVLLSHNHPVQIPSELPPNVRQVRGIVAAYEDGFVFGDGSHADADVLLYCTGYKFTFPFLSEECGVTVENNIVKPLYKHLIHTAFPTMAFVGIPFQIVPFPLFDVQVRFFLSSLKQDITLPNKTAMDQDTQAAFAEHISKGKALRHFHKFGKQQWGYAKDLSSLGGILSLPQVRFFLAVLTGDVTALTPQKMDADTSHALQHLRRSGGHERHYHRMGVEGSVHYMKELSASAHLSPVAPYFLWFYKLIFLRMVFSLLTVKQHRYTVEADGRVREWHNGREVKTVWNLMWLVVVQLMRLLWRDFWRVFSFATKTLRKYLGV
;
A
#
# COMPACT_ATOMS: atom_id res chain seq x y z
N MET A 1 6.93 -1.87 -33.11
CA MET A 1 6.15 -1.23 -32.02
C MET A 1 6.54 0.24 -31.93
N ILE A 2 5.59 1.16 -31.75
CA ILE A 2 5.87 2.56 -31.40
C ILE A 2 5.34 2.77 -29.98
N THR A 3 6.23 3.05 -29.03
CA THR A 3 5.90 3.04 -27.59
C THR A 3 5.15 4.27 -27.08
N ARG A 4 4.96 5.29 -27.94
CA ARG A 4 4.41 6.63 -27.64
C ARG A 4 5.09 7.39 -26.48
N ARG A 5 6.17 6.87 -25.90
CA ARG A 5 7.03 7.59 -24.94
C ARG A 5 8.08 8.38 -25.72
N SER A 6 8.35 9.62 -25.31
CA SER A 6 9.43 10.42 -25.88
C SER A 6 10.77 9.70 -25.71
N LEU A 7 11.61 9.76 -26.75
CA LEU A 7 12.96 9.20 -26.74
C LEU A 7 14.00 10.14 -26.09
N GLY A 8 13.57 11.31 -25.60
CA GLY A 8 14.44 12.26 -24.91
C GLY A 8 15.29 13.14 -25.84
N TYR A 9 15.01 13.14 -27.14
CA TYR A 9 15.62 14.03 -28.12
C TYR A 9 14.57 14.52 -29.13
N ALA A 10 14.90 15.59 -29.85
CA ALA A 10 14.10 16.17 -30.94
C ALA A 10 15.02 16.65 -32.08
N TYR A 11 14.45 16.93 -33.24
CA TYR A 11 15.12 17.62 -34.34
C TYR A 11 14.48 18.99 -34.52
N VAL A 12 15.29 20.03 -34.70
CA VAL A 12 14.85 21.39 -35.03
C VAL A 12 15.52 21.78 -36.34
N ASN A 13 14.73 22.12 -37.35
CA ASN A 13 15.21 22.57 -38.64
C ASN A 13 15.02 24.09 -38.72
N PHE A 14 16.11 24.84 -38.83
CA PHE A 14 16.08 26.27 -39.07
C PHE A 14 16.05 26.57 -40.57
N GLN A 15 15.54 27.74 -40.96
CA GLN A 15 15.51 28.16 -42.37
C GLN A 15 16.86 28.68 -42.86
N GLN A 16 17.65 29.32 -41.99
CA GLN A 16 19.02 29.76 -42.29
C GLN A 16 20.04 29.06 -41.38
N PRO A 17 21.24 28.70 -41.87
CA PRO A 17 22.29 28.08 -41.05
C PRO A 17 22.71 28.96 -39.86
N ALA A 18 22.82 30.27 -40.06
CA ALA A 18 23.19 31.23 -39.03
C ALA A 18 22.20 31.26 -37.85
N ASP A 19 20.94 30.89 -38.04
CA ASP A 19 19.96 30.82 -36.95
C ASP A 19 20.16 29.57 -36.09
N ALA A 20 20.52 28.44 -36.73
CA ALA A 20 20.89 27.22 -36.03
C ALA A 20 22.22 27.36 -35.27
N GLU A 21 23.17 28.11 -35.84
CA GLU A 21 24.45 28.46 -35.21
C GLU A 21 24.23 29.33 -33.96
N ARG A 22 23.50 30.45 -34.08
CA ARG A 22 23.14 31.28 -32.91
C ARG A 22 22.35 30.50 -31.85
N ALA A 23 21.48 29.57 -32.25
CA ALA A 23 20.76 28.72 -31.30
C ALA A 23 21.68 27.68 -30.60
N LEU A 24 22.68 27.16 -31.30
CA LEU A 24 23.69 26.25 -30.73
C LEU A 24 24.64 26.98 -29.78
N ASP A 25 25.03 28.21 -30.07
CA ASP A 25 25.88 29.01 -29.19
C ASP A 25 25.12 29.55 -27.96
N THR A 26 23.86 29.96 -28.14
CA THR A 26 23.09 30.64 -27.07
C THR A 26 22.38 29.67 -26.13
N MET A 27 21.86 28.54 -26.62
CA MET A 27 20.94 27.67 -25.86
C MET A 27 21.51 26.27 -25.53
N ASN A 28 22.75 25.97 -25.90
CA ASN A 28 23.35 24.69 -25.53
C ASN A 28 23.67 24.68 -24.02
N PHE A 29 23.33 23.58 -23.35
CA PHE A 29 23.34 23.42 -21.89
C PHE A 29 22.23 24.15 -21.10
N ASP A 30 21.29 24.84 -21.75
CA ASP A 30 20.12 25.47 -21.09
C ASP A 30 19.30 24.50 -20.22
N VAL A 31 18.90 24.95 -19.03
CA VAL A 31 18.25 24.10 -18.02
C VAL A 31 16.74 23.96 -18.27
N MET A 32 16.35 23.00 -19.12
CA MET A 32 14.94 22.67 -19.35
C MET A 32 14.43 21.65 -18.33
N LYS A 33 13.46 22.04 -17.49
CA LYS A 33 12.86 21.21 -16.42
C LYS A 33 13.92 20.58 -15.48
N GLY A 34 14.90 21.38 -15.05
CA GLY A 34 15.95 20.96 -14.13
C GLY A 34 17.02 20.06 -14.75
N ARG A 35 17.13 19.99 -16.09
CA ARG A 35 18.18 19.24 -16.78
C ARG A 35 18.74 20.07 -17.95
N PRO A 36 20.07 20.16 -18.11
CA PRO A 36 20.67 20.86 -19.24
C PRO A 36 20.35 20.12 -20.55
N ILE A 37 19.86 20.85 -21.54
CA ILE A 37 19.67 20.34 -22.91
C ILE A 37 21.03 20.27 -23.63
N ARG A 38 21.17 19.39 -24.62
CA ARG A 38 22.37 19.37 -25.47
C ARG A 38 21.98 19.54 -26.93
N ILE A 39 22.40 20.64 -27.52
CA ILE A 39 22.22 20.97 -28.93
C ILE A 39 23.45 20.48 -29.70
N MET A 40 23.26 19.98 -30.91
CA MET A 40 24.33 19.57 -31.82
C MET A 40 23.83 19.52 -33.26
N TRP A 41 24.72 19.68 -34.23
CA TRP A 41 24.38 19.53 -35.65
C TRP A 41 23.86 18.12 -35.96
N SER A 42 22.80 18.02 -36.76
CA SER A 42 22.11 16.76 -37.06
C SER A 42 22.85 15.90 -38.09
N GLN A 43 23.98 15.33 -37.69
CA GLN A 43 24.69 14.30 -38.46
C GLN A 43 23.74 13.14 -38.78
N ARG A 44 23.68 12.70 -40.05
CA ARG A 44 22.86 11.56 -40.48
C ARG A 44 23.57 10.21 -40.34
N ASP A 45 24.89 10.19 -40.46
CA ASP A 45 25.67 8.95 -40.40
C ASP A 45 25.63 8.32 -38.98
N PRO A 46 25.31 7.03 -38.83
CA PRO A 46 25.43 6.32 -37.55
C PRO A 46 26.87 5.92 -37.19
N SER A 47 27.79 5.80 -38.16
CA SER A 47 29.13 5.24 -37.98
C SER A 47 30.02 6.10 -37.09
N LEU A 48 30.15 7.39 -37.40
CA LEU A 48 30.95 8.37 -36.65
C LEU A 48 30.58 8.43 -35.16
N ARG A 49 29.30 8.26 -34.81
CA ARG A 49 28.81 8.23 -33.41
C ARG A 49 28.84 6.85 -32.76
N LYS A 50 29.09 5.77 -33.51
CA LYS A 50 29.20 4.40 -33.00
C LYS A 50 30.63 3.89 -32.91
N SER A 51 31.56 4.49 -33.64
CA SER A 51 32.97 4.07 -33.69
C SER A 51 33.72 4.25 -32.36
N GLY A 52 33.24 5.14 -31.48
CA GLY A 52 33.92 5.51 -30.23
C GLY A 52 35.19 6.36 -30.44
N VAL A 53 35.57 6.61 -31.69
CA VAL A 53 36.68 7.49 -32.08
C VAL A 53 36.42 8.90 -31.54
N GLY A 54 37.46 9.57 -31.04
CA GLY A 54 37.33 10.90 -30.42
C GLY A 54 36.64 10.96 -29.06
N ASN A 55 36.20 9.84 -28.46
CA ASN A 55 35.52 9.84 -27.16
C ASN A 55 36.48 9.67 -25.97
N VAL A 56 36.39 10.63 -25.03
CA VAL A 56 37.23 10.77 -23.84
C VAL A 56 36.36 10.67 -22.58
N PHE A 57 36.85 9.94 -21.59
CA PHE A 57 36.29 9.82 -20.25
C PHE A 57 37.14 10.60 -19.25
N ILE A 58 36.47 11.43 -18.43
CA ILE A 58 37.10 12.26 -17.41
C ILE A 58 36.61 11.81 -16.04
N LYS A 59 37.52 11.54 -15.11
CA LYS A 59 37.25 11.04 -13.75
C LYS A 59 37.96 11.90 -12.70
N ASN A 60 37.43 11.95 -11.48
CA ASN A 60 37.90 12.82 -10.40
C ASN A 60 37.78 14.32 -10.75
N LEU A 61 36.76 14.65 -11.54
CA LEU A 61 36.31 16.00 -11.78
C LEU A 61 35.82 16.59 -10.45
N ASP A 62 36.06 17.89 -10.20
CA ASP A 62 35.43 18.53 -9.06
C ASP A 62 33.90 18.65 -9.22
N LYS A 63 33.18 18.73 -8.10
CA LYS A 63 31.72 18.84 -8.07
C LYS A 63 31.20 20.20 -8.54
N SER A 64 32.02 21.25 -8.44
CA SER A 64 31.72 22.61 -8.96
C SER A 64 31.76 22.71 -10.48
N ILE A 65 32.40 21.77 -11.18
CA ILE A 65 32.56 21.83 -12.63
C ILE A 65 31.29 21.29 -13.30
N ASP A 66 30.61 22.17 -14.03
CA ASP A 66 29.39 21.91 -14.76
C ASP A 66 29.67 21.52 -16.23
N ASN A 67 28.63 21.48 -17.07
CA ASN A 67 28.78 21.14 -18.48
C ASN A 67 29.45 22.26 -19.28
N LYS A 68 29.20 23.53 -18.93
CA LYS A 68 29.78 24.68 -19.63
C LYS A 68 31.27 24.82 -19.32
N ALA A 69 31.67 24.81 -18.05
CA ALA A 69 33.07 24.83 -17.66
C ALA A 69 33.85 23.62 -18.22
N MET A 70 33.21 22.45 -18.35
CA MET A 70 33.79 21.30 -19.05
C MET A 70 33.93 21.51 -20.56
N TYR A 71 33.00 22.21 -21.22
CA TYR A 71 33.12 22.59 -22.63
C TYR A 71 34.28 23.59 -22.82
N ASP A 72 34.26 24.69 -22.07
CA ASP A 72 35.23 25.79 -22.14
C ASP A 72 36.66 25.32 -21.83
N THR A 73 36.84 24.39 -20.89
CA THR A 73 38.16 23.81 -20.56
C THR A 73 38.71 22.91 -21.68
N PHE A 74 37.86 22.17 -22.39
CA PHE A 74 38.30 21.14 -23.34
C PHE A 74 38.26 21.58 -24.81
N SER A 75 37.51 22.63 -25.16
CA SER A 75 37.43 23.16 -26.53
C SER A 75 38.79 23.64 -27.07
N ALA A 76 39.68 24.08 -26.17
CA ALA A 76 41.07 24.44 -26.47
C ALA A 76 41.93 23.31 -27.08
N PHE A 77 41.47 22.05 -27.07
CA PHE A 77 42.16 20.90 -27.68
C PHE A 77 41.59 20.48 -29.04
N GLY A 78 40.46 21.05 -29.47
CA GLY A 78 39.79 20.79 -30.74
C GLY A 78 38.26 20.85 -30.65
N ASN A 79 37.58 20.80 -31.79
CA ASN A 79 36.12 20.93 -31.86
C ASN A 79 35.40 19.83 -31.06
N ILE A 80 34.46 20.23 -30.21
CA ILE A 80 33.67 19.34 -29.32
C ILE A 80 32.28 19.15 -29.91
N LEU A 81 32.01 17.93 -30.41
CA LEU A 81 30.65 17.52 -30.81
C LEU A 81 29.72 17.33 -29.60
N SER A 82 30.28 17.17 -28.40
CA SER A 82 29.54 16.89 -27.16
C SER A 82 30.44 16.90 -25.92
N CYS A 83 30.07 17.63 -24.87
CA CYS A 83 30.44 17.28 -23.50
C CYS A 83 29.21 16.83 -22.68
N LYS A 84 29.45 16.16 -21.55
CA LYS A 84 28.47 15.94 -20.49
C LYS A 84 29.13 15.56 -19.16
N VAL A 85 28.82 16.30 -18.09
CA VAL A 85 29.04 15.88 -16.70
C VAL A 85 27.95 14.89 -16.28
N ALA A 86 28.32 13.82 -15.58
CA ALA A 86 27.37 12.83 -15.08
C ALA A 86 26.77 13.30 -13.75
N THR A 87 25.46 13.52 -13.72
CA THR A 87 24.73 13.97 -12.52
C THR A 87 23.96 12.84 -11.82
N ASP A 88 23.61 13.04 -10.55
CA ASP A 88 22.64 12.22 -9.81
C ASP A 88 21.18 12.62 -10.10
N GLU A 89 20.23 11.96 -9.42
CA GLU A 89 18.80 12.19 -9.64
C GLU A 89 18.32 13.53 -9.04
N SER A 90 19.11 14.11 -8.12
CA SER A 90 18.93 15.43 -7.52
C SER A 90 19.66 16.55 -8.30
N GLY A 91 20.42 16.20 -9.34
CA GLY A 91 21.15 17.13 -10.20
C GLY A 91 22.64 17.34 -9.89
N ASN A 92 23.17 16.80 -8.78
CA ASN A 92 24.56 17.05 -8.37
C ASN A 92 25.57 16.30 -9.25
N SER A 93 26.76 16.88 -9.45
CA SER A 93 27.87 16.23 -10.15
C SER A 93 28.39 14.98 -9.42
N LYS A 94 28.51 13.87 -10.14
CA LYS A 94 29.12 12.61 -9.67
C LYS A 94 30.66 12.59 -9.77
N GLY A 95 31.29 13.72 -10.11
CA GLY A 95 32.76 13.83 -10.21
C GLY A 95 33.37 13.09 -11.42
N TYR A 96 32.57 12.87 -12.47
CA TYR A 96 33.04 12.33 -13.75
C TYR A 96 32.19 12.85 -14.92
N GLY A 97 32.75 12.81 -16.13
CA GLY A 97 32.10 13.26 -17.34
C GLY A 97 32.69 12.66 -18.61
N PHE A 98 32.17 13.08 -19.75
CA PHE A 98 32.50 12.57 -21.08
C PHE A 98 32.63 13.74 -22.06
N VAL A 99 33.65 13.70 -22.93
CA VAL A 99 33.83 14.64 -24.04
C VAL A 99 34.03 13.85 -25.32
N HIS A 100 33.36 14.25 -26.39
CA HIS A 100 33.50 13.69 -27.73
C HIS A 100 34.02 14.80 -28.64
N PHE A 101 35.27 14.65 -29.05
CA PHE A 101 35.87 15.49 -30.07
C PHE A 101 35.47 15.01 -31.46
N GLU A 102 35.55 15.92 -32.43
CA GLU A 102 35.36 15.61 -33.85
C GLU A 102 36.48 14.74 -34.43
N THR A 103 37.71 14.87 -33.92
CA THR A 103 38.88 14.09 -34.35
C THR A 103 39.49 13.27 -33.21
N GLU A 104 40.12 12.14 -33.53
CA GLU A 104 40.86 11.35 -32.52
C GLU A 104 42.14 12.06 -32.06
N GLU A 105 42.71 12.91 -32.90
CA GLU A 105 43.90 13.69 -32.57
C GLU A 105 43.64 14.71 -31.45
N ALA A 106 42.50 15.41 -31.51
CA ALA A 106 42.07 16.30 -30.43
C ALA A 106 41.86 15.52 -29.12
N ALA A 107 41.21 14.36 -29.19
CA ALA A 107 41.03 13.48 -28.03
C ALA A 107 42.37 12.97 -27.45
N ARG A 108 43.32 12.56 -28.30
CA ARG A 108 44.66 12.13 -27.89
C ARG A 108 45.44 13.28 -27.26
N ASN A 109 45.36 14.48 -27.84
CA ASN A 109 46.03 15.68 -27.32
C ASN A 109 45.43 16.10 -25.96
N ALA A 110 44.11 16.04 -25.79
CA ALA A 110 43.44 16.30 -24.52
C ALA A 110 43.83 15.27 -23.43
N ILE A 111 43.88 13.97 -23.78
CA ILE A 111 44.39 12.92 -22.88
C ILE A 111 45.85 13.20 -22.50
N GLN A 112 46.72 13.51 -23.46
CA GLN A 112 48.15 13.71 -23.22
C GLN A 112 48.46 14.96 -22.39
N LYS A 113 47.68 16.05 -22.55
CA LYS A 113 47.92 17.32 -21.85
C LYS A 113 47.16 17.47 -20.54
N VAL A 114 45.93 16.97 -20.42
CA VAL A 114 45.05 17.24 -19.27
C VAL A 114 45.06 16.10 -18.23
N ASN A 115 45.45 14.87 -18.59
CA ASN A 115 45.52 13.76 -17.64
C ASN A 115 46.56 14.02 -16.53
N GLY A 116 46.10 14.17 -15.30
CA GLY A 116 46.92 14.52 -14.13
C GLY A 116 46.94 16.01 -13.77
N MET A 117 46.39 16.90 -14.61
CA MET A 117 46.29 18.34 -14.30
C MET A 117 45.32 18.61 -13.14
N LEU A 118 45.56 19.71 -12.43
CA LEU A 118 44.67 20.23 -11.38
C LEU A 118 43.59 21.12 -11.99
N LEU A 119 42.33 20.68 -11.95
CA LEU A 119 41.14 21.51 -12.23
C LEU A 119 40.38 21.70 -10.92
N ASN A 120 40.09 22.96 -10.55
CA ASN A 120 39.51 23.36 -9.26
C ASN A 120 40.11 22.59 -8.06
N GLY A 121 41.45 22.54 -7.99
CA GLY A 121 42.21 21.89 -6.92
C GLY A 121 42.27 20.35 -6.97
N LYS A 122 41.59 19.68 -7.92
CA LYS A 122 41.59 18.21 -8.04
C LYS A 122 42.33 17.74 -9.28
N LYS A 123 43.21 16.74 -9.08
CA LYS A 123 43.92 16.07 -10.19
C LYS A 123 42.91 15.24 -10.98
N VAL A 124 42.56 15.68 -12.18
CA VAL A 124 41.64 14.95 -13.06
C VAL A 124 42.37 13.82 -13.78
N TYR A 125 41.69 12.69 -13.95
CA TYR A 125 42.13 11.61 -14.82
C TYR A 125 41.38 11.71 -16.15
N VAL A 126 42.10 11.62 -17.27
CA VAL A 126 41.56 11.76 -18.62
C VAL A 126 42.06 10.59 -19.47
N GLY A 127 41.15 9.82 -20.07
CA GLY A 127 41.49 8.60 -20.82
C GLY A 127 40.46 8.21 -21.89
N LYS A 128 40.76 7.20 -22.71
CA LYS A 128 39.86 6.74 -23.79
C LYS A 128 38.56 6.14 -23.21
N PHE A 129 37.42 6.45 -23.83
CA PHE A 129 36.13 5.92 -23.40
C PHE A 129 35.97 4.43 -23.76
N ILE A 130 35.79 3.59 -22.74
CA ILE A 130 35.48 2.16 -22.90
C ILE A 130 33.96 1.93 -22.72
N PRO A 131 33.24 1.39 -23.72
CA PRO A 131 31.82 1.05 -23.65
C PRO A 131 31.42 0.18 -22.44
N ARG A 132 30.17 0.33 -21.98
CA ARG A 132 29.68 -0.38 -20.79
C ARG A 132 29.72 -1.91 -20.94
N ALA A 133 29.28 -2.45 -22.08
CA ALA A 133 29.22 -3.90 -22.30
C ALA A 133 30.62 -4.55 -22.33
N GLU A 134 31.61 -3.83 -22.84
CA GLU A 134 33.01 -4.26 -22.90
C GLU A 134 33.66 -4.23 -21.52
N ARG A 135 33.41 -3.15 -20.75
CA ARG A 135 33.79 -3.04 -19.33
C ARG A 135 33.14 -4.11 -18.45
N GLU A 136 31.90 -4.49 -18.73
CA GLU A 136 31.21 -5.60 -18.04
C GLU A 136 31.82 -6.97 -18.42
N LYS A 137 32.40 -7.12 -19.62
CA LYS A 137 33.16 -8.30 -20.03
C LYS A 137 34.52 -8.39 -19.30
N GLU A 138 35.31 -7.31 -19.26
CA GLU A 138 36.56 -7.24 -18.48
C GLU A 138 36.33 -7.51 -16.98
N LEU A 139 35.26 -6.96 -16.42
CA LEU A 139 34.86 -7.23 -15.03
C LEU A 139 34.44 -8.69 -14.83
N GLY A 140 33.75 -9.30 -15.80
CA GLY A 140 33.39 -10.72 -15.78
C GLY A 140 34.61 -11.65 -15.78
N GLU A 141 35.66 -11.31 -16.53
CA GLU A 141 36.90 -12.08 -16.57
C GLU A 141 37.75 -11.87 -15.29
N LYS A 142 37.83 -10.64 -14.77
CA LYS A 142 38.44 -10.40 -13.45
C LYS A 142 37.67 -11.07 -12.30
N ALA A 143 36.35 -11.18 -12.40
CA ALA A 143 35.50 -11.85 -11.42
C ALA A 143 35.64 -13.39 -11.36
N LYS A 144 36.43 -14.00 -12.25
CA LYS A 144 36.87 -15.40 -12.14
C LYS A 144 38.03 -15.59 -11.16
N ARG A 145 38.89 -14.58 -10.97
CA ARG A 145 40.02 -14.66 -10.02
C ARG A 145 39.54 -14.21 -8.64
N PHE A 146 39.11 -15.16 -7.82
CA PHE A 146 38.72 -14.93 -6.43
C PHE A 146 39.62 -15.72 -5.48
N THR A 147 40.03 -15.10 -4.38
CA THR A 147 40.75 -15.74 -3.27
C THR A 147 39.85 -16.05 -2.07
N ASN A 148 38.68 -15.41 -2.00
CA ASN A 148 37.78 -15.47 -0.85
C ASN A 148 36.63 -16.45 -1.09
N VAL A 149 36.56 -17.46 -0.23
CA VAL A 149 35.58 -18.54 -0.19
C VAL A 149 34.59 -18.31 0.96
N TYR A 150 33.32 -18.58 0.70
CA TYR A 150 32.24 -18.64 1.68
C TYR A 150 31.88 -20.10 1.94
N VAL A 151 31.78 -20.47 3.21
CA VAL A 151 31.57 -21.83 3.68
C VAL A 151 30.30 -21.86 4.53
N LYS A 152 29.39 -22.80 4.31
CA LYS A 152 28.10 -22.89 5.02
C LYS A 152 27.67 -24.34 5.25
N ASN A 153 26.85 -24.56 6.27
CA ASN A 153 26.09 -25.79 6.54
C ASN A 153 26.95 -26.95 7.07
N PHE A 154 28.05 -26.60 7.75
CA PHE A 154 28.97 -27.54 8.39
C PHE A 154 28.59 -27.89 9.85
N GLY A 155 27.42 -27.46 10.31
CA GLY A 155 26.98 -27.66 11.69
C GLY A 155 27.60 -26.66 12.68
N ASP A 156 27.49 -27.02 13.95
CA ASP A 156 27.78 -26.21 15.12
C ASP A 156 29.07 -26.66 15.84
N ASP A 157 29.57 -27.86 15.52
CA ASP A 157 30.80 -28.47 16.08
C ASP A 157 32.11 -27.92 15.48
N LEU A 158 32.02 -27.06 14.47
CA LEU A 158 33.14 -26.60 13.64
C LEU A 158 33.46 -25.12 13.93
N ASP A 159 34.66 -24.92 14.45
CA ASP A 159 35.25 -23.68 14.95
C ASP A 159 36.32 -23.12 13.98
N ASP A 160 36.95 -22.00 14.35
CA ASP A 160 37.99 -21.35 13.52
C ASP A 160 39.18 -22.28 13.24
N GLU A 161 39.60 -23.06 14.23
CA GLU A 161 40.76 -23.96 14.15
C GLU A 161 40.50 -25.14 13.20
N LYS A 162 39.37 -25.84 13.35
CA LYS A 162 38.98 -26.92 12.43
C LYS A 162 38.73 -26.38 11.01
N LEU A 163 38.21 -25.16 10.87
CA LEU A 163 38.03 -24.53 9.55
C LEU A 163 39.38 -24.30 8.88
N TYR A 164 40.40 -23.88 9.63
CA TYR A 164 41.77 -23.78 9.13
C TYR A 164 42.38 -25.14 8.77
N GLU A 165 42.25 -26.18 9.62
CA GLU A 165 42.77 -27.52 9.33
C GLU A 165 42.15 -28.19 8.09
N ILE A 166 40.87 -27.91 7.80
CA ILE A 166 40.19 -28.44 6.62
C ILE A 166 40.65 -27.70 5.36
N PHE A 167 40.70 -26.36 5.39
CA PHE A 167 40.95 -25.56 4.19
C PHE A 167 42.44 -25.35 3.87
N SER A 168 43.34 -25.41 4.85
CA SER A 168 44.80 -25.23 4.65
C SER A 168 45.43 -26.29 3.73
N LYS A 169 44.78 -27.46 3.63
CA LYS A 169 45.16 -28.56 2.71
C LYS A 169 45.08 -28.18 1.23
N PHE A 170 44.31 -27.15 0.89
CA PHE A 170 44.12 -26.66 -0.49
C PHE A 170 45.07 -25.52 -0.85
N GLY A 171 45.75 -24.92 0.14
CA GLY A 171 46.71 -23.85 -0.04
C GLY A 171 46.82 -22.94 1.18
N LYS A 172 47.76 -22.00 1.12
CA LYS A 172 48.04 -21.05 2.19
C LYS A 172 46.84 -20.12 2.43
N ILE A 173 46.31 -20.16 3.65
CA ILE A 173 45.22 -19.28 4.12
C ILE A 173 45.82 -17.97 4.63
N THR A 174 45.24 -16.83 4.23
CA THR A 174 45.56 -15.49 4.72
C THR A 174 44.60 -15.02 5.80
N SER A 175 43.35 -15.54 5.83
CA SER A 175 42.38 -15.31 6.89
C SER A 175 41.31 -16.40 6.91
N HIS A 176 40.84 -16.81 8.08
CA HIS A 176 39.70 -17.71 8.25
C HIS A 176 38.84 -17.20 9.42
N ARG A 177 37.52 -17.35 9.33
CA ARG A 177 36.59 -17.01 10.43
C ARG A 177 35.19 -17.63 10.28
N VAL A 178 34.74 -18.34 11.30
CA VAL A 178 33.36 -18.77 11.57
C VAL A 178 32.59 -17.60 12.21
N MET A 179 31.32 -17.46 11.84
CA MET A 179 30.46 -16.41 12.37
C MET A 179 29.61 -16.94 13.53
N CYS A 180 29.92 -16.56 14.76
CA CYS A 180 29.14 -16.96 15.95
C CYS A 180 27.98 -16.00 16.30
N THR A 181 27.06 -16.45 17.15
CA THR A 181 26.11 -15.63 17.92
C THR A 181 26.81 -14.90 19.06
N GLU A 182 26.08 -14.02 19.75
CA GLU A 182 26.60 -13.30 20.92
C GLU A 182 26.86 -14.27 22.09
N ASP A 183 26.10 -15.38 22.14
CA ASP A 183 26.29 -16.54 23.05
C ASP A 183 27.45 -17.47 22.64
N GLY A 184 28.32 -17.05 21.72
CA GLY A 184 29.48 -17.80 21.23
C GLY A 184 29.20 -18.98 20.29
N LYS A 185 27.95 -19.42 20.12
CA LYS A 185 27.59 -20.56 19.26
C LYS A 185 27.74 -20.25 17.78
N SER A 186 28.31 -21.18 17.00
CA SER A 186 28.47 -21.05 15.54
C SER A 186 27.12 -20.87 14.83
N LYS A 187 27.03 -19.92 13.88
CA LYS A 187 25.86 -19.76 12.99
C LYS A 187 25.91 -20.73 11.79
N GLY A 188 26.78 -21.73 11.81
CA GLY A 188 26.95 -22.73 10.76
C GLY A 188 27.44 -22.16 9.42
N PHE A 189 28.16 -21.05 9.45
CA PHE A 189 28.84 -20.49 8.28
C PHE A 189 30.09 -19.68 8.64
N GLY A 190 31.01 -19.57 7.68
CA GLY A 190 32.27 -18.86 7.82
C GLY A 190 32.85 -18.41 6.48
N PHE A 191 34.04 -17.83 6.53
CA PHE A 191 34.79 -17.34 5.38
C PHE A 191 36.24 -17.82 5.48
N VAL A 192 36.84 -18.12 4.32
CA VAL A 192 38.26 -18.43 4.19
C VAL A 192 38.82 -17.60 3.03
N ALA A 193 39.95 -16.93 3.25
CA ALA A 193 40.71 -16.22 2.24
C ALA A 193 42.03 -16.97 2.02
N PHE A 194 42.31 -17.32 0.77
CA PHE A 194 43.58 -17.89 0.34
C PHE A 194 44.56 -16.79 -0.11
N ASP A 195 45.84 -17.12 -0.15
CA ASP A 195 46.88 -16.27 -0.77
C ASP A 195 46.76 -16.32 -2.31
N GLU A 196 46.43 -17.50 -2.86
CA GLU A 196 46.32 -17.76 -4.29
C GLU A 196 44.87 -18.11 -4.71
N PRO A 197 44.40 -17.63 -5.88
CA PRO A 197 43.05 -17.89 -6.34
C PRO A 197 42.83 -19.35 -6.78
N GLU A 198 43.88 -20.04 -7.22
CA GLU A 198 43.80 -21.45 -7.64
C GLU A 198 43.49 -22.38 -6.46
N SER A 199 44.01 -22.07 -5.26
CA SER A 199 43.65 -22.74 -4.01
C SER A 199 42.17 -22.56 -3.65
N ALA A 200 41.63 -21.36 -3.87
CA ALA A 200 40.23 -21.05 -3.59
C ALA A 200 39.27 -21.76 -4.56
N GLU A 201 39.67 -21.94 -5.82
CA GLU A 201 38.90 -22.70 -6.83
C GLU A 201 38.89 -24.20 -6.48
N LYS A 202 40.06 -24.81 -6.22
CA LYS A 202 40.18 -26.22 -5.77
C LYS A 202 39.38 -26.51 -4.49
N ALA A 203 39.43 -25.61 -3.51
CA ALA A 203 38.67 -25.75 -2.27
C ALA A 203 37.14 -25.65 -2.49
N CYS A 204 36.68 -24.92 -3.51
CA CYS A 204 35.27 -24.92 -3.89
C CYS A 204 34.87 -26.24 -4.56
N ASP A 205 35.65 -26.72 -5.52
CA ASP A 205 35.28 -27.89 -6.33
C ASP A 205 35.33 -29.21 -5.55
N GLU A 206 36.25 -29.40 -4.59
CA GLU A 206 36.37 -30.67 -3.85
C GLU A 206 35.53 -30.74 -2.56
N LEU A 207 35.14 -29.60 -1.98
CA LEU A 207 34.38 -29.56 -0.72
C LEU A 207 32.89 -29.23 -0.91
N ASN A 208 32.49 -28.57 -1.99
CA ASN A 208 31.08 -28.19 -2.17
C ASN A 208 30.18 -29.41 -2.42
N GLY A 209 29.19 -29.62 -1.55
CA GLY A 209 28.28 -30.76 -1.57
C GLY A 209 28.77 -31.99 -0.77
N LYS A 210 29.98 -31.95 -0.20
CA LYS A 210 30.54 -33.02 0.64
C LYS A 210 29.77 -33.12 1.95
N GLU A 211 29.55 -34.32 2.47
CA GLU A 211 28.78 -34.51 3.70
C GLU A 211 29.69 -34.51 4.93
N MET A 212 29.36 -33.68 5.94
CA MET A 212 30.02 -33.64 7.24
C MET A 212 28.95 -33.49 8.34
N ASN A 213 29.05 -34.29 9.41
CA ASN A 213 28.10 -34.33 10.53
C ASN A 213 26.61 -34.41 10.09
N GLY A 214 26.33 -35.25 9.07
CA GLY A 214 24.98 -35.45 8.52
C GLY A 214 24.41 -34.26 7.74
N LYS A 215 25.24 -33.29 7.37
CA LYS A 215 24.87 -32.06 6.66
C LYS A 215 25.78 -31.88 5.43
N GLN A 216 25.21 -31.55 4.27
CA GLN A 216 26.02 -31.24 3.08
C GLN A 216 26.59 -29.83 3.19
N ILE A 217 27.92 -29.71 3.23
CA ILE A 217 28.60 -28.41 3.28
C ILE A 217 28.48 -27.71 1.93
N TYR A 218 28.17 -26.41 1.93
CA TYR A 218 28.22 -25.56 0.75
C TYR A 218 29.51 -24.74 0.78
N VAL A 219 30.25 -24.78 -0.33
CA VAL A 219 31.50 -24.04 -0.50
C VAL A 219 31.47 -23.32 -1.84
N GLY A 220 31.80 -22.03 -1.86
CA GLY A 220 31.77 -21.26 -3.10
C GLY A 220 32.28 -19.83 -2.92
N ARG A 221 32.55 -19.13 -4.02
CA ARG A 221 33.05 -17.74 -4.01
C ARG A 221 32.22 -16.82 -3.09
N ALA A 222 32.91 -16.08 -2.22
CA ALA A 222 32.30 -15.10 -1.32
C ALA A 222 31.76 -13.87 -2.09
N GLN A 223 30.43 -13.80 -2.26
CA GLN A 223 29.73 -12.66 -2.89
C GLN A 223 29.38 -11.56 -1.89
N LYS A 224 29.36 -10.30 -2.34
CA LYS A 224 28.84 -9.18 -1.52
C LYS A 224 27.31 -9.19 -1.50
N ARG A 225 26.68 -8.76 -0.39
CA ARG A 225 25.21 -8.80 -0.19
C ARG A 225 24.40 -8.22 -1.36
N GLY A 226 24.83 -7.08 -1.91
CA GLY A 226 24.17 -6.43 -3.06
C GLY A 226 24.37 -7.15 -4.41
N GLU A 227 25.53 -7.79 -4.61
CA GLU A 227 25.84 -8.59 -5.81
C GLU A 227 24.89 -9.81 -5.87
N ARG A 228 24.81 -10.54 -4.76
CA ARG A 228 23.92 -11.70 -4.57
C ARG A 228 22.44 -11.35 -4.81
N GLN A 229 21.98 -10.20 -4.31
CA GLN A 229 20.58 -9.77 -4.45
C GLN A 229 20.23 -9.40 -5.90
N ALA A 230 21.16 -8.81 -6.65
CA ALA A 230 20.99 -8.55 -8.08
C ALA A 230 21.00 -9.83 -8.93
N GLU A 231 21.88 -10.78 -8.62
CA GLU A 231 21.96 -12.06 -9.35
C GLU A 231 20.69 -12.91 -9.13
N LEU A 232 20.21 -13.00 -7.89
CA LEU A 232 18.94 -13.65 -7.56
C LEU A 232 17.77 -13.06 -8.34
N LYS A 233 17.66 -11.72 -8.38
CA LYS A 233 16.61 -11.03 -9.16
C LYS A 233 16.68 -11.39 -10.65
N LYS A 234 17.89 -11.40 -11.24
CA LYS A 234 18.11 -11.78 -12.64
C LYS A 234 17.72 -13.25 -12.91
N LYS A 235 18.02 -14.17 -11.99
CA LYS A 235 17.60 -15.59 -12.07
C LYS A 235 16.07 -15.76 -11.99
N PHE A 236 15.38 -15.01 -11.11
CA PHE A 236 13.92 -15.00 -11.04
C PHE A 236 13.26 -14.41 -12.30
N GLU A 237 13.79 -13.31 -12.85
CA GLU A 237 13.31 -12.72 -14.10
C GLU A 237 13.50 -13.67 -15.30
N MET A 238 14.64 -14.37 -15.35
CA MET A 238 14.92 -15.37 -16.39
C MET A 238 13.95 -16.56 -16.34
N MET A 239 13.72 -17.16 -15.16
CA MET A 239 12.71 -18.22 -14.99
C MET A 239 11.27 -17.74 -15.31
N LYS A 240 10.95 -16.46 -15.08
CA LYS A 240 9.66 -15.88 -15.44
C LYS A 240 9.49 -15.75 -16.95
N ILE A 241 10.55 -15.38 -17.68
CA ILE A 241 10.57 -15.30 -19.15
C ILE A 241 10.52 -16.70 -19.77
N GLU A 242 11.28 -17.65 -19.25
CA GLU A 242 11.30 -19.03 -19.73
C GLU A 242 9.91 -19.69 -19.62
N ARG A 243 9.25 -19.56 -18.46
CA ARG A 243 7.86 -19.98 -18.25
C ARG A 243 6.86 -19.21 -19.13
N MET A 244 7.17 -18.00 -19.59
CA MET A 244 6.29 -17.23 -20.47
C MET A 244 6.34 -17.76 -21.91
N ASN A 245 7.53 -18.06 -22.42
CA ASN A 245 7.72 -18.60 -23.77
C ASN A 245 7.14 -20.02 -23.90
N ARG A 246 7.29 -20.86 -22.87
CA ARG A 246 6.87 -22.28 -22.87
C ARG A 246 5.38 -22.52 -23.09
N TYR A 247 4.52 -21.49 -22.95
CA TYR A 247 3.07 -21.60 -23.13
C TYR A 247 2.51 -20.80 -24.32
N GLN A 248 3.38 -20.28 -25.20
CA GLN A 248 2.97 -19.61 -26.43
C GLN A 248 2.57 -20.64 -27.51
N GLY A 249 1.42 -20.46 -28.15
CA GLY A 249 0.91 -21.34 -29.21
C GLY A 249 0.22 -22.64 -28.76
N VAL A 250 0.52 -23.18 -27.58
CA VAL A 250 -0.03 -24.47 -27.10
C VAL A 250 -1.45 -24.40 -26.50
N ASN A 251 -1.95 -23.21 -26.19
CA ASN A 251 -3.23 -22.99 -25.51
C ASN A 251 -4.36 -22.65 -26.50
N LEU A 252 -5.48 -23.36 -26.41
CA LEU A 252 -6.72 -23.12 -27.15
C LEU A 252 -7.83 -22.56 -26.26
N TYR A 253 -8.68 -21.75 -26.87
CA TYR A 253 -9.94 -21.25 -26.35
C TYR A 253 -11.09 -21.88 -27.15
N ILE A 254 -12.00 -22.55 -26.44
CA ILE A 254 -13.17 -23.22 -26.99
C ILE A 254 -14.41 -22.46 -26.53
N LYS A 255 -15.32 -22.11 -27.43
CA LYS A 255 -16.58 -21.41 -27.13
C LYS A 255 -17.75 -22.14 -27.79
N ASN A 256 -18.96 -21.84 -27.34
CA ASN A 256 -20.23 -22.46 -27.74
C ASN A 256 -20.32 -23.94 -27.34
N LEU A 257 -19.76 -24.27 -26.17
CA LEU A 257 -19.99 -25.56 -25.52
C LEU A 257 -21.47 -25.67 -25.09
N ASP A 258 -21.99 -26.88 -25.19
CA ASP A 258 -23.25 -27.26 -24.56
C ASP A 258 -23.16 -27.18 -23.02
N ASP A 259 -24.29 -26.92 -22.37
CA ASP A 259 -24.37 -26.81 -20.91
C ASP A 259 -24.03 -28.14 -20.21
N THR A 260 -24.14 -29.26 -20.93
CA THR A 260 -23.87 -30.64 -20.48
C THR A 260 -22.43 -31.15 -20.72
N ILE A 261 -21.49 -30.27 -21.09
CA ILE A 261 -20.08 -30.63 -21.30
C ILE A 261 -19.24 -30.21 -20.09
N ASP A 262 -18.52 -31.18 -19.50
CA ASP A 262 -17.60 -31.02 -18.38
C ASP A 262 -16.12 -31.12 -18.80
N ASP A 263 -15.20 -31.01 -17.83
CA ASP A 263 -13.75 -31.08 -18.01
C ASP A 263 -13.28 -32.42 -18.62
N GLU A 264 -13.93 -33.54 -18.27
CA GLU A 264 -13.54 -34.88 -18.72
C GLU A 264 -13.99 -35.17 -20.14
N ARG A 265 -15.24 -34.79 -20.47
CA ARG A 265 -15.79 -34.88 -21.81
C ARG A 265 -15.05 -33.94 -22.76
N LEU A 266 -14.79 -32.69 -22.36
CA LEU A 266 -13.95 -31.76 -23.14
C LEU A 266 -12.55 -32.35 -23.39
N ARG A 267 -11.92 -32.97 -22.37
CA ARG A 267 -10.63 -33.66 -22.53
C ARG A 267 -10.72 -34.81 -23.54
N LYS A 268 -11.74 -35.68 -23.44
CA LYS A 268 -11.90 -36.87 -24.28
C LYS A 268 -12.13 -36.55 -25.76
N GLU A 269 -12.90 -35.51 -26.05
CA GLU A 269 -13.19 -35.09 -27.43
C GLU A 269 -11.96 -34.46 -28.10
N PHE A 270 -11.11 -33.77 -27.34
CA PHE A 270 -9.90 -33.13 -27.86
C PHE A 270 -8.64 -34.02 -27.82
N SER A 271 -8.60 -35.10 -27.03
CA SER A 271 -7.40 -35.94 -26.88
C SER A 271 -6.99 -36.68 -28.15
N ASN A 272 -7.89 -36.80 -29.12
CA ASN A 272 -7.62 -37.41 -30.43
C ASN A 272 -6.64 -36.59 -31.28
N TYR A 273 -6.41 -35.32 -30.94
CA TYR A 273 -5.59 -34.38 -31.71
C TYR A 273 -4.17 -34.19 -31.16
N GLY A 274 -3.91 -34.66 -29.94
CA GLY A 274 -2.61 -34.55 -29.26
C GLY A 274 -2.68 -34.71 -27.74
N THR A 275 -1.52 -34.61 -27.10
CA THR A 275 -1.32 -34.82 -25.67
C THR A 275 -1.80 -33.62 -24.85
N ILE A 276 -3.02 -33.69 -24.35
CA ILE A 276 -3.59 -32.62 -23.51
C ILE A 276 -2.92 -32.56 -22.15
N THR A 277 -2.16 -31.49 -21.90
CA THR A 277 -1.62 -31.17 -20.58
C THR A 277 -2.72 -30.68 -19.64
N SER A 278 -3.64 -29.83 -20.12
CA SER A 278 -4.77 -29.30 -19.35
C SER A 278 -6.02 -29.14 -20.22
N ALA A 279 -7.19 -29.47 -19.67
CA ALA A 279 -8.48 -29.13 -20.25
C ALA A 279 -9.37 -28.65 -19.11
N LYS A 280 -10.14 -27.58 -19.33
CA LYS A 280 -11.08 -27.03 -18.35
C LYS A 280 -12.23 -26.25 -19.00
N VAL A 281 -13.46 -26.57 -18.64
CA VAL A 281 -14.67 -25.79 -18.89
C VAL A 281 -14.77 -24.68 -17.84
N MET A 282 -15.23 -23.50 -18.24
CA MET A 282 -15.48 -22.39 -17.32
C MET A 282 -16.93 -22.46 -16.81
N THR A 283 -17.08 -22.80 -15.54
CA THR A 283 -18.38 -22.87 -14.85
C THR A 283 -18.63 -21.69 -13.92
N GLU A 284 -19.90 -21.49 -13.57
CA GLU A 284 -20.42 -20.51 -12.60
C GLU A 284 -21.62 -21.14 -11.91
N ASP A 285 -21.62 -21.17 -10.58
CA ASP A 285 -22.64 -21.82 -9.74
C ASP A 285 -23.00 -23.26 -10.16
N GLY A 286 -22.01 -23.99 -10.69
CA GLY A 286 -22.13 -25.36 -11.18
C GLY A 286 -22.56 -25.50 -12.65
N ARG A 287 -22.99 -24.42 -13.30
CA ARG A 287 -23.41 -24.40 -14.71
C ARG A 287 -22.27 -23.97 -15.63
N SER A 288 -22.15 -24.58 -16.82
CA SER A 288 -21.17 -24.18 -17.84
C SER A 288 -21.51 -22.81 -18.43
N LYS A 289 -20.51 -21.91 -18.54
CA LYS A 289 -20.63 -20.64 -19.29
C LYS A 289 -20.57 -20.83 -20.82
N GLY A 290 -20.60 -22.07 -21.31
CA GLY A 290 -20.51 -22.37 -22.73
C GLY A 290 -19.12 -22.10 -23.34
N PHE A 291 -18.06 -22.04 -22.54
CA PHE A 291 -16.68 -21.90 -23.03
C PHE A 291 -15.65 -22.56 -22.09
N GLY A 292 -14.47 -22.86 -22.62
CA GLY A 292 -13.39 -23.55 -21.91
C GLY A 292 -12.03 -23.37 -22.60
N PHE A 293 -11.02 -24.05 -22.08
CA PHE A 293 -9.65 -24.01 -22.58
C PHE A 293 -9.06 -25.41 -22.64
N VAL A 294 -8.23 -25.67 -23.65
CA VAL A 294 -7.45 -26.90 -23.80
C VAL A 294 -6.00 -26.51 -24.13
N CYS A 295 -5.04 -27.02 -23.36
CA CYS A 295 -3.62 -26.87 -23.60
C CYS A 295 -3.05 -28.22 -24.04
N PHE A 296 -2.41 -28.22 -25.21
CA PHE A 296 -1.69 -29.38 -25.74
C PHE A 296 -0.24 -29.41 -25.23
N SER A 297 0.55 -30.38 -25.69
CA SER A 297 1.98 -30.47 -25.39
C SER A 297 2.82 -29.68 -26.38
N THR A 298 2.39 -29.61 -27.66
CA THR A 298 3.07 -28.83 -28.70
C THR A 298 2.12 -27.88 -29.45
N PRO A 299 2.64 -26.80 -30.09
CA PRO A 299 1.81 -25.88 -30.89
C PRO A 299 1.18 -26.53 -32.13
N GLU A 300 1.80 -27.58 -32.67
CA GLU A 300 1.34 -28.30 -33.86
C GLU A 300 0.09 -29.12 -33.55
N GLU A 301 0.06 -29.81 -32.40
CA GLU A 301 -1.14 -30.48 -31.86
C GLU A 301 -2.29 -29.48 -31.70
N ALA A 302 -2.02 -28.33 -31.07
CA ALA A 302 -3.00 -27.26 -30.88
C ALA A 302 -3.52 -26.71 -32.22
N THR A 303 -2.67 -26.58 -33.23
CA THR A 303 -3.04 -26.08 -34.56
C THR A 303 -3.94 -27.07 -35.31
N ARG A 304 -3.67 -28.39 -35.25
CA ARG A 304 -4.56 -29.41 -35.82
C ARG A 304 -5.95 -29.37 -35.18
N ALA A 305 -6.01 -29.31 -33.84
CA ALA A 305 -7.26 -29.24 -33.10
C ALA A 305 -8.09 -27.96 -33.42
N VAL A 306 -7.44 -26.82 -33.72
CA VAL A 306 -8.15 -25.63 -34.24
C VAL A 306 -8.79 -25.91 -35.59
N THR A 307 -8.06 -26.51 -36.53
CA THR A 307 -8.55 -26.74 -37.90
C THR A 307 -9.72 -27.72 -37.95
N GLU A 308 -9.70 -28.79 -37.14
CA GLU A 308 -10.69 -29.88 -37.24
C GLU A 308 -11.88 -29.77 -36.26
N MET A 309 -11.74 -29.10 -35.12
CA MET A 309 -12.83 -28.97 -34.13
C MET A 309 -13.58 -27.63 -34.24
N ASN A 310 -13.05 -26.62 -34.94
CA ASN A 310 -13.75 -25.37 -35.17
C ASN A 310 -14.90 -25.57 -36.17
N GLY A 311 -16.14 -25.28 -35.75
CA GLY A 311 -17.38 -25.50 -36.50
C GLY A 311 -18.06 -26.86 -36.23
N ARG A 312 -17.37 -27.82 -35.61
CA ARG A 312 -17.91 -29.17 -35.34
C ARG A 312 -19.02 -29.11 -34.28
N ILE A 313 -20.18 -29.73 -34.57
CA ILE A 313 -21.29 -29.82 -33.60
C ILE A 313 -20.95 -30.84 -32.51
N LEU A 314 -21.10 -30.44 -31.24
CA LEU A 314 -20.93 -31.31 -30.09
C LEU A 314 -22.15 -31.21 -29.16
N VAL A 315 -22.81 -32.35 -28.94
CA VAL A 315 -24.18 -32.47 -28.38
C VAL A 315 -25.23 -31.71 -29.21
N SER A 316 -25.32 -30.39 -29.07
CA SER A 316 -26.34 -29.56 -29.74
C SER A 316 -25.80 -28.29 -30.41
N LYS A 317 -24.55 -27.89 -30.13
CA LYS A 317 -23.99 -26.59 -30.53
C LYS A 317 -22.72 -26.76 -31.38
N PRO A 318 -22.53 -25.98 -32.48
CA PRO A 318 -21.26 -25.95 -33.22
C PRO A 318 -20.19 -25.23 -32.41
N LEU A 319 -19.08 -25.93 -32.12
CA LEU A 319 -17.96 -25.38 -31.37
C LEU A 319 -17.25 -24.27 -32.14
N TYR A 320 -16.71 -23.29 -31.42
CA TYR A 320 -15.73 -22.33 -31.93
C TYR A 320 -14.40 -22.60 -31.24
N VAL A 321 -13.33 -22.84 -32.01
CA VAL A 321 -12.00 -23.20 -31.48
C VAL A 321 -10.95 -22.26 -32.08
N ALA A 322 -10.13 -21.64 -31.23
CA ALA A 322 -9.08 -20.72 -31.66
C ALA A 322 -7.90 -20.72 -30.67
N LEU A 323 -6.73 -20.22 -31.09
CA LEU A 323 -5.60 -19.97 -30.19
C LEU A 323 -5.97 -18.98 -29.07
N ALA A 324 -5.64 -19.32 -27.83
CA ALA A 324 -6.02 -18.54 -26.65
C ALA A 324 -5.19 -17.26 -26.48
N GLN A 325 -5.68 -16.15 -27.02
CA GLN A 325 -5.13 -14.82 -26.76
C GLN A 325 -5.37 -14.40 -25.30
N ARG A 326 -4.36 -13.80 -24.64
CA ARG A 326 -4.53 -13.27 -23.27
C ARG A 326 -5.50 -12.09 -23.29
N ARG A 327 -6.17 -11.84 -22.15
CA ARG A 327 -7.14 -10.73 -21.99
C ARG A 327 -6.52 -9.37 -22.30
N GLU A 328 -5.25 -9.19 -21.99
CA GLU A 328 -4.46 -7.96 -22.25
C GLU A 328 -4.14 -7.80 -23.74
N ASP A 329 -3.55 -8.81 -24.37
CA ASP A 329 -3.24 -8.84 -25.81
C ASP A 329 -4.50 -8.62 -26.66
N ARG A 330 -5.60 -9.30 -26.30
CA ARG A 330 -6.91 -9.15 -26.94
C ARG A 330 -7.49 -7.75 -26.75
N LYS A 331 -7.31 -7.11 -25.58
CA LYS A 331 -7.73 -5.72 -25.35
C LYS A 331 -6.90 -4.75 -26.21
N ALA A 332 -5.60 -4.97 -26.36
CA ALA A 332 -4.74 -4.19 -27.24
C ALA A 332 -5.10 -4.37 -28.73
N HIS A 333 -5.35 -5.60 -29.18
CA HIS A 333 -5.76 -5.89 -30.55
C HIS A 333 -7.12 -5.25 -30.88
N LEU A 334 -8.11 -5.38 -30.00
CA LEU A 334 -9.43 -4.75 -30.18
C LEU A 334 -9.34 -3.22 -30.17
N ALA A 335 -8.52 -2.63 -29.30
CA ALA A 335 -8.29 -1.17 -29.31
C ALA A 335 -7.62 -0.70 -30.61
N SER A 336 -6.66 -1.46 -31.16
CA SER A 336 -6.04 -1.12 -32.44
C SER A 336 -7.01 -1.28 -33.62
N GLN A 337 -7.86 -2.30 -33.59
CA GLN A 337 -8.86 -2.55 -34.64
C GLN A 337 -10.01 -1.52 -34.57
N TYR A 338 -10.34 -1.02 -33.38
CA TYR A 338 -11.25 0.10 -33.18
C TYR A 338 -10.65 1.41 -33.74
N MET A 339 -9.39 1.72 -33.41
CA MET A 339 -8.67 2.87 -34.00
C MET A 339 -8.62 2.83 -35.53
N GLN A 340 -8.39 1.65 -36.14
CA GLN A 340 -8.44 1.49 -37.59
C GLN A 340 -9.85 1.75 -38.16
N ARG A 341 -10.90 1.30 -37.49
CA ARG A 341 -12.30 1.52 -37.93
C ARG A 341 -12.70 3.00 -37.84
N VAL A 342 -12.30 3.69 -36.78
CA VAL A 342 -12.49 5.14 -36.61
C VAL A 342 -11.70 5.94 -37.65
N ALA A 343 -10.46 5.52 -37.98
CA ALA A 343 -9.68 6.12 -39.07
C ALA A 343 -10.35 5.93 -40.45
N GLY A 344 -10.95 4.76 -40.70
CA GLY A 344 -11.71 4.49 -41.93
C GLY A 344 -12.93 5.39 -42.11
N MET A 345 -13.74 5.58 -41.06
CA MET A 345 -14.90 6.50 -41.13
C MET A 345 -14.47 7.96 -41.38
N ARG A 346 -13.31 8.38 -40.84
CA ARG A 346 -12.77 9.73 -41.05
C ARG A 346 -12.26 9.97 -42.47
N MET A 347 -11.88 8.92 -43.20
CA MET A 347 -11.56 8.98 -44.64
C MET A 347 -12.84 9.16 -45.49
N GLN A 348 -13.95 8.54 -45.10
CA GLN A 348 -15.18 8.54 -45.89
C GLN A 348 -15.98 9.85 -45.81
N GLN A 349 -15.73 10.68 -44.78
CA GLN A 349 -16.38 11.98 -44.60
C GLN A 349 -15.56 13.17 -45.17
N MET A 350 -14.45 12.91 -45.88
CA MET A 350 -13.58 13.96 -46.46
C MET A 350 -13.45 13.87 -47.99
N GLY A 351 -14.42 13.23 -48.66
CA GLY A 351 -14.50 13.08 -50.12
C GLY A 351 -15.67 13.82 -50.79
N GLN A 352 -16.31 14.77 -50.11
CA GLN A 352 -17.51 15.49 -50.59
C GLN A 352 -17.49 16.98 -50.22
N MET A 353 -16.46 17.72 -50.66
CA MET A 353 -16.48 19.18 -50.81
C MET A 353 -15.28 19.64 -51.66
N PHE A 354 -15.51 20.59 -52.58
CA PHE A 354 -14.59 21.02 -53.67
C PHE A 354 -14.27 19.91 -54.69
N GLN A 355 -14.18 20.14 -56.01
CA GLN A 355 -14.06 21.37 -56.82
C GLN A 355 -15.18 21.50 -57.90
N PRO A 356 -15.33 22.66 -58.59
CA PRO A 356 -16.45 22.94 -59.50
C PRO A 356 -16.16 22.76 -61.02
N GLY A 357 -17.21 22.35 -61.74
CA GLY A 357 -17.59 22.74 -63.12
C GLY A 357 -16.58 22.80 -64.30
N GLY A 358 -16.84 21.98 -65.34
CA GLY A 358 -16.61 22.41 -66.74
C GLY A 358 -15.97 21.43 -67.73
N THR A 359 -16.78 20.88 -68.66
CA THR A 359 -16.45 20.54 -70.07
C THR A 359 -15.15 19.77 -70.44
N SER A 360 -15.32 18.45 -70.69
CA SER A 360 -14.95 17.69 -71.92
C SER A 360 -13.74 18.10 -72.78
N TYR A 361 -12.82 17.16 -73.11
CA TYR A 361 -12.79 16.46 -74.42
C TYR A 361 -11.70 15.36 -74.52
N PHE A 362 -12.08 14.20 -75.10
CA PHE A 362 -11.28 13.15 -75.76
C PHE A 362 -10.19 12.31 -75.02
N MET A 363 -10.15 11.03 -75.41
CA MET A 363 -9.10 10.01 -75.20
C MET A 363 -9.01 9.20 -76.52
N PRO A 364 -7.83 8.73 -76.96
CA PRO A 364 -7.56 7.28 -77.01
C PRO A 364 -6.04 6.97 -76.77
N THR A 365 -5.45 5.76 -76.88
CA THR A 365 -5.85 4.41 -77.35
C THR A 365 -5.25 3.31 -76.44
N MET A 366 -5.90 2.14 -76.35
CA MET A 366 -5.28 0.84 -76.02
C MET A 366 -5.71 -0.22 -77.06
N PRO A 367 -4.85 -1.20 -77.37
CA PRO A 367 -5.24 -2.63 -77.28
C PRO A 367 -4.07 -3.51 -76.73
N GLN A 368 -4.19 -4.78 -76.28
CA GLN A 368 -5.27 -5.77 -76.04
C GLN A 368 -4.69 -6.84 -75.04
N THR A 369 -5.23 -8.03 -74.67
CA THR A 369 -6.38 -8.84 -75.15
C THR A 369 -7.04 -9.67 -74.00
N GLN A 370 -8.32 -9.39 -73.74
CA GLN A 370 -9.45 -10.32 -73.55
C GLN A 370 -9.30 -11.75 -72.95
N ARG A 371 -10.25 -12.07 -72.06
CA ARG A 371 -11.33 -13.06 -72.32
C ARG A 371 -12.67 -12.59 -71.71
N PHE A 372 -13.78 -13.22 -72.11
CA PHE A 372 -15.17 -12.79 -71.88
C PHE A 372 -16.11 -14.01 -71.86
N TYR A 373 -17.25 -13.97 -71.14
CA TYR A 373 -18.59 -14.48 -71.55
C TYR A 373 -19.64 -14.42 -70.40
N THR A 374 -20.91 -14.19 -70.76
CA THR A 374 -22.15 -14.43 -69.95
C THR A 374 -23.28 -14.83 -70.92
N PRO A 375 -24.41 -15.46 -70.48
CA PRO A 375 -25.63 -14.65 -70.18
C PRO A 375 -26.69 -15.22 -69.18
N GLN A 376 -27.28 -14.32 -68.38
CA GLN A 376 -28.75 -14.05 -68.20
C GLN A 376 -29.81 -15.18 -67.99
N MET A 377 -30.57 -15.15 -66.87
CA MET A 377 -32.05 -14.85 -66.80
C MET A 377 -32.79 -15.06 -65.43
N ALA A 378 -33.78 -14.17 -65.18
CA ALA A 378 -35.08 -14.30 -64.47
C ALA A 378 -35.30 -14.70 -62.97
N GLN A 379 -35.81 -13.71 -62.18
CA GLN A 379 -36.87 -13.76 -61.12
C GLN A 379 -36.71 -14.71 -59.89
N ILE A 380 -37.42 -14.62 -58.73
CA ILE A 380 -38.67 -13.95 -58.27
C ILE A 380 -38.42 -13.14 -56.96
N ARG A 381 -39.37 -12.27 -56.56
CA ARG A 381 -39.29 -11.35 -55.40
C ARG A 381 -40.54 -11.47 -54.49
N ALA A 382 -40.39 -11.45 -53.16
CA ALA A 382 -41.51 -11.32 -52.22
C ALA A 382 -41.11 -10.68 -50.87
N THR A 383 -42.05 -9.99 -50.21
CA THR A 383 -42.02 -9.53 -48.81
C THR A 383 -43.41 -9.77 -48.20
N PRO A 384 -43.58 -9.85 -46.86
CA PRO A 384 -43.85 -8.65 -46.05
C PRO A 384 -43.28 -8.81 -44.60
N ARG A 385 -43.62 -8.09 -43.51
CA ARG A 385 -44.40 -6.85 -43.25
C ARG A 385 -43.87 -6.18 -41.96
N TRP A 386 -44.09 -4.87 -41.81
CA TRP A 386 -44.28 -4.22 -40.50
C TRP A 386 -45.46 -3.23 -40.63
N PRO A 387 -46.36 -3.10 -39.64
CA PRO A 387 -47.39 -2.06 -39.64
C PRO A 387 -46.89 -0.78 -38.94
N ALA A 388 -47.00 0.36 -39.62
CA ALA A 388 -46.85 1.69 -39.02
C ALA A 388 -48.23 2.29 -38.70
N GLN A 389 -48.27 3.28 -37.80
CA GLN A 389 -49.48 4.02 -37.46
C GLN A 389 -49.93 4.94 -38.61
N PRO A 390 -51.25 5.09 -38.86
CA PRO A 390 -51.78 6.14 -39.73
C PRO A 390 -51.99 7.45 -38.98
N ALA A 391 -51.99 8.57 -39.70
CA ALA A 391 -52.43 9.87 -39.21
C ALA A 391 -53.40 10.51 -40.22
N ALA A 392 -54.54 11.02 -39.73
CA ALA A 392 -55.54 11.77 -40.49
C ALA A 392 -56.30 12.71 -39.53
N GLN A 393 -56.98 13.72 -40.08
CA GLN A 393 -57.53 14.87 -39.32
C GLN A 393 -59.08 14.90 -39.29
N VAL A 394 -59.62 15.86 -38.52
CA VAL A 394 -60.89 16.61 -38.72
C VAL A 394 -62.06 16.39 -37.71
N ARG A 395 -62.48 17.52 -37.10
CA ARG A 395 -63.77 17.90 -36.45
C ARG A 395 -64.21 17.36 -35.07
N ALA A 396 -64.17 18.30 -34.11
CA ALA A 396 -65.29 18.88 -33.35
C ALA A 396 -66.15 18.02 -32.37
N GLY A 397 -66.30 18.50 -31.12
CA GLY A 397 -67.25 18.01 -30.12
C GLY A 397 -67.15 18.73 -28.77
N ALA A 398 -68.22 19.39 -28.35
CA ALA A 398 -68.39 20.33 -27.23
C ALA A 398 -67.94 19.92 -25.79
N GLN A 399 -67.67 20.95 -24.97
CA GLN A 399 -67.98 21.09 -23.52
C GLN A 399 -67.21 20.18 -22.50
N ALA A 400 -66.92 20.60 -21.24
CA ALA A 400 -67.25 21.83 -20.49
C ALA A 400 -66.15 22.24 -19.46
N THR A 401 -66.21 23.51 -18.99
CA THR A 401 -65.93 24.04 -17.61
C THR A 401 -64.86 23.39 -16.69
N THR A 402 -63.94 24.10 -15.99
CA THR A 402 -63.90 25.52 -15.54
C THR A 402 -62.49 26.14 -15.45
N ALA A 403 -62.39 27.43 -15.78
CA ALA A 403 -61.58 28.51 -15.17
C ALA A 403 -60.12 28.30 -14.66
N PHE A 404 -59.18 28.99 -15.35
CA PHE A 404 -57.96 29.65 -14.84
C PHE A 404 -58.32 30.98 -14.08
N PRO A 405 -57.42 31.86 -13.55
CA PRO A 405 -55.97 32.00 -13.82
C PRO A 405 -55.04 32.39 -12.63
N MET A 406 -53.78 32.66 -12.98
CA MET A 406 -52.77 33.40 -12.20
C MET A 406 -53.02 34.93 -12.14
N GLN A 407 -52.21 35.59 -11.28
CA GLN A 407 -51.43 36.81 -11.56
C GLN A 407 -51.86 38.18 -10.97
N ALA A 408 -50.81 38.95 -10.59
CA ALA A 408 -50.70 40.41 -10.40
C ALA A 408 -51.34 41.10 -9.15
N ALA A 409 -50.57 42.06 -8.60
CA ALA A 409 -51.00 43.10 -7.65
C ALA A 409 -51.13 44.45 -8.38
N PRO A 410 -51.81 45.48 -7.81
CA PRO A 410 -51.04 46.66 -7.35
C PRO A 410 -51.66 47.58 -6.25
N PHE A 411 -50.76 48.16 -5.42
CA PHE A 411 -50.74 49.54 -4.87
C PHE A 411 -51.78 50.15 -3.87
N ARG A 412 -51.21 51.04 -3.01
CA ARG A 412 -51.84 52.07 -2.12
C ARG A 412 -52.54 51.53 -0.84
N SER A 413 -52.55 52.24 0.31
CA SER A 413 -52.07 53.59 0.68
C SER A 413 -51.54 53.66 2.13
N ALA A 414 -50.84 54.76 2.50
CA ALA A 414 -50.32 55.03 3.86
C ALA A 414 -51.19 56.06 4.61
N PRO A 415 -50.91 56.32 5.91
CA PRO A 415 -50.44 57.67 6.26
C PRO A 415 -49.28 57.74 7.29
N ARG A 416 -48.76 58.96 7.49
CA ARG A 416 -47.90 59.41 8.63
C ARG A 416 -48.76 59.59 9.91
N GLN A 417 -48.30 59.97 11.11
CA GLN A 417 -47.11 60.69 11.64
C GLN A 417 -46.98 60.32 13.17
N ALA A 418 -46.05 60.74 14.04
CA ALA A 418 -45.09 61.87 14.07
C ALA A 418 -43.88 61.59 15.03
N GLN A 419 -42.93 62.54 15.13
CA GLN A 419 -41.93 62.63 16.21
C GLN A 419 -42.46 63.46 17.41
N PRO A 420 -41.69 63.64 18.49
CA PRO A 420 -40.98 64.93 18.61
C PRO A 420 -39.55 64.88 19.21
N GLY A 421 -38.75 65.90 18.89
CA GLY A 421 -37.74 66.51 19.79
C GLY A 421 -38.24 67.90 20.24
N PRO A 422 -37.47 68.75 20.98
CA PRO A 422 -36.02 68.93 20.81
C PRO A 422 -35.21 69.35 22.08
N ARG A 423 -33.94 69.79 21.85
CA ARG A 423 -33.15 70.78 22.63
C ARG A 423 -32.67 70.48 24.08
N ASN A 424 -31.35 70.23 24.15
CA ASN A 424 -30.33 71.10 24.78
C ASN A 424 -30.13 71.17 26.33
N VAL A 425 -28.85 71.37 26.70
CA VAL A 425 -28.27 71.75 28.01
C VAL A 425 -27.99 70.63 29.07
N ARG A 426 -26.84 70.81 29.73
CA ARG A 426 -26.12 70.06 30.79
C ARG A 426 -26.78 70.20 32.19
N PRO A 427 -26.39 69.46 33.28
CA PRO A 427 -24.99 69.16 33.66
C PRO A 427 -24.68 67.80 34.34
N MET A 428 -23.47 67.73 34.91
CA MET A 428 -22.80 66.68 35.71
C MET A 428 -23.55 66.35 37.03
N ALA A 429 -23.16 65.38 37.87
CA ALA A 429 -21.92 64.56 38.00
C ALA A 429 -22.28 63.12 38.46
N THR A 430 -21.39 62.17 38.82
CA THR A 430 -19.92 62.06 39.06
C THR A 430 -19.54 60.57 38.75
N ALA A 431 -18.32 60.04 38.74
CA ALA A 431 -16.93 60.47 38.97
C ALA A 431 -16.04 59.74 37.92
N ALA A 432 -15.18 60.43 37.15
CA ALA A 432 -13.78 60.81 37.45
C ALA A 432 -12.81 59.60 37.53
N ALA A 433 -11.60 59.58 36.92
CA ALA A 433 -10.91 60.50 35.98
C ALA A 433 -9.59 59.80 35.50
N ALA A 434 -8.91 60.12 34.39
CA ALA A 434 -9.21 60.86 33.15
C ALA A 434 -8.07 60.67 32.08
N ALA A 435 -8.37 60.94 30.80
CA ALA A 435 -7.45 61.20 29.64
C ALA A 435 -6.44 60.09 29.21
N ALA A 436 -6.02 59.88 27.94
CA ALA A 436 -5.93 60.67 26.68
C ALA A 436 -4.72 61.66 26.62
N ALA A 437 -4.03 61.96 25.50
CA ALA A 437 -4.26 61.66 24.07
C ALA A 437 -2.93 61.57 23.24
N GLN A 438 -2.96 62.02 21.97
CA GLN A 438 -2.00 61.78 20.87
C GLN A 438 -0.71 62.64 20.80
N GLN A 439 0.27 62.14 20.03
CA GLN A 439 1.23 62.84 19.12
C GLN A 439 2.33 63.81 19.66
N GLN A 440 3.58 63.44 19.29
CA GLN A 440 4.73 64.27 18.85
C GLN A 440 5.08 65.61 19.55
N GLN A 441 6.21 65.66 20.28
CA GLN A 441 7.38 66.55 20.01
C GLN A 441 8.57 66.29 20.97
N ILE A 442 9.72 66.97 20.73
CA ILE A 442 11.07 66.84 21.36
C ILE A 442 11.49 68.32 21.69
N PRO A 443 12.13 68.73 22.83
CA PRO A 443 13.47 68.25 23.27
C PRO A 443 13.92 68.37 24.76
N ASN A 444 15.12 67.79 25.03
CA ASN A 444 16.21 68.12 25.99
C ASN A 444 15.97 68.89 27.32
N LEU A 445 16.67 68.46 28.39
CA LEU A 445 17.85 69.15 28.99
C LEU A 445 18.46 68.42 30.22
N LEU A 446 19.81 68.48 30.37
CA LEU A 446 20.63 68.41 31.64
C LEU A 446 20.57 67.10 32.47
N GLN A 447 21.48 66.69 33.39
CA GLN A 447 22.86 66.99 33.89
C GLN A 447 23.04 66.12 35.19
N ALA A 448 24.15 65.60 35.75
CA ALA A 448 25.61 65.45 35.56
C ALA A 448 26.12 64.34 36.56
N ALA A 449 27.39 63.90 36.69
CA ALA A 449 28.54 63.72 35.78
C ALA A 449 29.74 63.10 36.55
N ARG A 450 30.68 62.44 35.83
CA ARG A 450 32.11 62.17 36.21
C ARG A 450 32.40 61.23 37.42
N PRO A 451 33.67 60.80 37.64
CA PRO A 451 34.90 60.87 36.82
C PRO A 451 35.21 59.49 36.17
N VAL A 452 36.42 58.99 35.80
CA VAL A 452 37.86 59.37 35.91
C VAL A 452 38.65 58.86 34.65
N ALA A 453 39.99 58.95 34.66
CA ALA A 453 40.96 58.20 33.82
C ALA A 453 42.08 57.61 34.75
N PRO A 454 43.20 56.96 34.33
CA PRO A 454 44.16 57.26 33.23
C PRO A 454 44.49 56.01 32.36
N SER A 455 45.66 55.88 31.68
CA SER A 455 46.17 56.60 30.48
C SER A 455 47.61 56.11 30.12
N ALA A 456 47.87 55.73 28.86
CA ALA A 456 49.21 55.45 28.25
C ALA A 456 50.10 54.34 28.89
N GLY A 457 51.12 53.75 28.22
CA GLY A 457 51.41 53.71 26.77
C GLY A 457 52.91 53.56 26.39
N GLY A 458 53.24 52.70 25.42
CA GLY A 458 54.41 52.86 24.51
C GLY A 458 55.48 51.74 24.39
N VAL A 459 55.97 51.54 23.14
CA VAL A 459 57.41 51.55 22.71
C VAL A 459 58.34 50.36 23.13
N PRO A 460 59.20 49.75 22.26
CA PRO A 460 59.25 49.68 20.78
C PRO A 460 59.59 48.22 20.21
N PRO A 461 60.59 47.88 19.32
CA PRO A 461 60.47 46.76 18.33
C PRO A 461 61.64 45.71 18.47
N PRO A 462 62.26 45.02 17.46
CA PRO A 462 61.99 44.80 16.02
C PRO A 462 62.24 43.33 15.50
N ALA A 463 62.34 43.18 14.17
CA ALA A 463 63.10 42.15 13.39
C ALA A 463 62.64 40.67 13.43
N ALA A 464 62.35 39.98 12.32
CA ALA A 464 63.16 39.61 11.11
C ALA A 464 64.09 38.39 11.37
N LEU A 465 64.25 37.42 10.45
CA LEU A 465 64.77 37.59 9.08
C LEU A 465 64.43 36.46 8.08
N SER A 466 64.21 36.88 6.82
CA SER A 466 64.61 36.17 5.56
C SER A 466 63.83 34.90 5.14
N ASN A 467 63.83 34.46 3.87
CA ASN A 467 64.57 34.96 2.69
C ASN A 467 63.86 34.70 1.32
N ALA A 468 64.37 35.33 0.25
CA ALA A 468 64.06 35.16 -1.19
C ALA A 468 62.60 35.50 -1.65
N ALA A 469 62.33 36.54 -2.47
CA ALA A 469 62.76 36.85 -3.86
C ALA A 469 61.95 36.10 -4.95
N ARG A 470 61.55 36.65 -6.10
CA ARG A 470 61.58 38.02 -6.73
C ARG A 470 60.41 38.02 -7.77
N ALA A 471 59.63 39.09 -8.01
CA ALA A 471 59.93 40.30 -8.82
C ALA A 471 60.45 39.98 -10.25
N SER A 472 60.01 40.60 -11.37
CA SER A 472 59.00 41.65 -11.64
C SER A 472 58.91 41.92 -13.17
N ASN A 473 57.95 42.76 -13.65
CA ASN A 473 58.05 43.61 -14.88
C ASN A 473 58.01 42.92 -16.29
N TYR A 474 57.70 43.55 -17.45
CA TYR A 474 57.01 44.80 -17.87
C TYR A 474 56.75 44.81 -19.41
N LYS A 475 56.00 45.81 -19.94
CA LYS A 475 56.02 46.38 -21.34
C LYS A 475 55.43 45.52 -22.49
N TYR A 476 55.01 46.06 -23.67
CA TYR A 476 54.39 47.35 -24.10
C TYR A 476 53.97 47.24 -25.60
N THR A 477 53.35 48.30 -26.19
CA THR A 477 53.03 48.58 -27.63
C THR A 477 51.91 47.78 -28.34
N ASN A 478 51.52 48.14 -29.59
CA ASN A 478 50.60 49.23 -30.02
C ASN A 478 50.33 49.20 -31.56
N ASN A 479 49.23 49.83 -32.06
CA ASN A 479 48.88 50.15 -33.46
C ASN A 479 48.56 48.95 -34.40
N MET A 480 47.80 49.03 -35.51
CA MET A 480 47.23 50.13 -36.35
C MET A 480 46.06 49.58 -37.25
N ARG A 481 45.32 50.22 -38.19
CA ARG A 481 45.30 51.56 -38.85
C ARG A 481 43.93 51.92 -39.53
N ASN A 482 43.05 52.69 -38.88
CA ASN A 482 42.16 53.72 -39.50
C ASN A 482 41.07 53.31 -40.55
N PRO A 483 40.23 54.26 -41.08
CA PRO A 483 39.92 55.66 -40.68
C PRO A 483 38.39 55.96 -40.52
N PRO A 484 37.95 57.20 -40.17
CA PRO A 484 38.54 58.30 -39.37
C PRO A 484 37.76 58.40 -38.01
N ALA A 485 36.95 59.37 -37.52
CA ALA A 485 36.65 60.82 -37.70
C ALA A 485 35.76 61.27 -36.49
N VAL A 486 35.62 62.54 -36.05
CA VAL A 486 36.51 63.73 -36.04
C VAL A 486 36.02 64.79 -34.99
N SER A 487 36.94 65.59 -34.43
CA SER A 487 36.79 66.85 -33.66
C SER A 487 35.73 67.06 -32.54
N GLY A 488 36.21 67.48 -31.35
CA GLY A 488 35.63 68.62 -30.60
C GLY A 488 35.51 68.53 -29.06
N GLY A 489 36.11 69.46 -28.30
CA GLY A 489 35.36 70.01 -27.15
C GLY A 489 35.92 70.25 -25.73
N GLY A 490 37.22 70.20 -25.44
CA GLY A 490 37.82 70.95 -24.30
C GLY A 490 37.54 70.56 -22.81
N PRO A 491 38.17 71.26 -21.82
CA PRO A 491 38.39 70.68 -20.47
C PRO A 491 38.20 71.60 -19.22
N ALA A 492 37.96 70.99 -18.05
CA ALA A 492 38.29 71.44 -16.67
C ALA A 492 37.77 70.42 -15.64
N ALA A 493 38.17 70.35 -14.36
CA ALA A 493 39.44 70.56 -13.65
C ALA A 493 39.28 69.93 -12.25
N ALA A 494 40.35 69.50 -11.56
CA ALA A 494 40.24 68.61 -10.39
C ALA A 494 40.47 69.28 -9.01
N ALA A 495 39.81 68.75 -7.97
CA ALA A 495 40.16 68.89 -6.55
C ALA A 495 39.69 67.62 -5.78
N SER A 496 40.29 67.31 -4.64
CA SER A 496 40.23 65.98 -4.00
C SER A 496 39.83 65.98 -2.52
N VAL A 497 39.08 64.94 -2.10
CA VAL A 497 38.87 64.55 -0.69
C VAL A 497 38.81 63.01 -0.61
N ALA A 498 39.28 62.42 0.50
CA ALA A 498 39.31 60.97 0.73
C ALA A 498 37.98 60.41 1.31
N PRO A 499 37.67 59.11 1.14
CA PRO A 499 36.42 58.51 1.63
C PRO A 499 36.40 58.24 3.14
N VAL A 500 35.19 58.21 3.71
CA VAL A 500 34.90 57.97 5.14
C VAL A 500 34.66 56.48 5.41
N ALA A 501 35.09 55.98 6.56
CA ALA A 501 34.87 54.59 6.99
C ALA A 501 33.50 54.39 7.67
N GLN A 502 32.91 53.20 7.48
CA GLN A 502 31.65 52.77 8.11
C GLN A 502 31.90 51.99 9.43
N PRO A 503 30.95 52.01 10.39
CA PRO A 503 31.04 51.25 11.64
C PRO A 503 30.87 49.73 11.46
N ALA A 504 30.93 48.97 12.56
CA ALA A 504 30.90 47.51 12.55
C ALA A 504 29.81 46.92 13.46
N VAL A 505 29.17 45.85 12.98
CA VAL A 505 27.99 45.25 13.61
C VAL A 505 28.37 44.44 14.86
N HIS A 506 27.76 44.78 16.00
CA HIS A 506 27.88 44.04 17.26
C HIS A 506 26.59 43.29 17.59
N ILE A 507 26.70 42.00 17.90
CA ILE A 507 25.63 41.16 18.46
C ILE A 507 26.17 40.57 19.77
N GLN A 508 25.37 40.61 20.85
CA GLN A 508 25.83 40.16 22.16
C GLN A 508 26.24 38.67 22.14
N GLY A 509 27.47 38.39 22.60
CA GLY A 509 28.01 37.03 22.75
C GLY A 509 28.91 36.53 21.61
N GLN A 510 29.17 37.33 20.56
CA GLN A 510 30.07 36.94 19.46
C GLN A 510 30.94 38.12 19.00
N GLU A 511 32.09 37.83 18.38
CA GLU A 511 33.00 38.85 17.84
C GLU A 511 32.32 39.73 16.76
N PRO A 512 32.61 41.04 16.71
CA PRO A 512 31.96 41.97 15.80
C PRO A 512 32.35 41.72 14.34
N LEU A 513 31.35 41.75 13.46
CA LEU A 513 31.57 41.53 12.04
C LEU A 513 31.85 42.88 11.36
N THR A 514 33.13 43.15 11.10
CA THR A 514 33.55 44.37 10.39
C THR A 514 33.37 44.20 8.87
N PRO A 515 33.00 45.26 8.13
CA PRO A 515 32.93 45.21 6.66
C PRO A 515 34.27 44.80 6.01
N SER A 516 35.40 45.14 6.64
CA SER A 516 36.75 44.77 6.20
C SER A 516 37.08 43.28 6.40
N MET A 517 36.58 42.63 7.47
CA MET A 517 36.71 41.16 7.64
C MET A 517 35.88 40.39 6.61
N LEU A 518 34.68 40.88 6.28
CA LEU A 518 33.89 40.31 5.18
C LEU A 518 34.60 40.49 3.84
N ALA A 519 35.11 41.69 3.54
CA ALA A 519 35.80 41.97 2.28
C ALA A 519 37.11 41.17 2.09
N SER A 520 37.72 40.65 3.16
CA SER A 520 38.96 39.86 3.08
C SER A 520 38.74 38.34 2.98
N ALA A 521 37.55 37.84 3.31
CA ALA A 521 37.22 36.41 3.24
C ALA A 521 36.81 35.96 1.81
N MET A 522 36.94 34.67 1.50
CA MET A 522 36.45 34.13 0.21
C MET A 522 34.94 34.35 0.07
N PRO A 523 34.38 34.60 -1.12
CA PRO A 523 32.94 34.88 -1.31
C PRO A 523 31.99 33.79 -0.73
N GLN A 524 32.46 32.54 -0.65
CA GLN A 524 31.71 31.43 -0.06
C GLN A 524 31.77 31.43 1.48
N GLU A 525 32.89 31.86 2.07
CA GLU A 525 33.05 32.05 3.52
C GLU A 525 32.25 33.27 4.01
N GLN A 526 32.19 34.34 3.21
CA GLN A 526 31.36 35.53 3.49
C GLN A 526 29.90 35.15 3.74
N LYS A 527 29.31 34.36 2.84
CA LYS A 527 27.91 33.90 2.97
C LYS A 527 27.73 32.88 4.10
N GLN A 528 28.74 32.07 4.43
CA GLN A 528 28.69 31.23 5.62
C GLN A 528 28.67 32.05 6.91
N MET A 529 29.57 33.03 7.06
CA MET A 529 29.63 33.90 8.25
C MET A 529 28.33 34.69 8.45
N LEU A 530 27.76 35.25 7.38
CA LEU A 530 26.44 35.90 7.44
C LEU A 530 25.33 34.90 7.84
N GLY A 531 25.39 33.66 7.33
CA GLY A 531 24.43 32.60 7.64
C GLY A 531 24.42 32.20 9.11
N GLU A 532 25.60 32.07 9.71
CA GLU A 532 25.76 31.73 11.13
C GLU A 532 25.27 32.84 12.08
N ARG A 533 25.22 34.10 11.62
CA ARG A 533 24.63 35.24 12.36
C ARG A 533 23.12 35.39 12.12
N LEU A 534 22.63 35.12 10.91
CA LEU A 534 21.21 35.20 10.55
C LEU A 534 20.38 34.04 11.09
N PHE A 535 20.90 32.80 11.05
CA PHE A 535 20.17 31.60 11.44
C PHE A 535 19.60 31.63 12.87
N PRO A 536 20.32 32.07 13.92
CA PRO A 536 19.77 32.16 15.27
C PRO A 536 18.58 33.12 15.38
N LEU A 537 18.68 34.30 14.74
CA LEU A 537 17.63 35.33 14.73
C LEU A 537 16.39 34.88 13.96
N ILE A 538 16.57 34.18 12.84
CA ILE A 538 15.45 33.65 12.06
C ILE A 538 14.80 32.47 12.79
N ARG A 539 15.58 31.64 13.51
CA ARG A 539 15.07 30.52 14.32
C ARG A 539 14.27 30.98 15.54
N GLU A 540 14.53 32.17 16.06
CA GLU A 540 13.73 32.83 17.11
C GLU A 540 12.30 33.15 16.62
N ILE A 541 12.11 33.38 15.31
CA ILE A 541 10.83 33.79 14.71
C ILE A 541 10.11 32.60 14.03
N TYR A 542 10.84 31.74 13.30
CA TYR A 542 10.30 30.60 12.56
C TYR A 542 11.18 29.33 12.73
N PRO A 543 11.06 28.60 13.87
CA PRO A 543 11.97 27.51 14.22
C PRO A 543 12.12 26.41 13.15
N GLU A 544 11.00 25.91 12.63
CA GLU A 544 10.92 24.80 11.65
C GLU A 544 11.51 25.15 10.27
N LEU A 545 11.38 26.41 9.86
CA LEU A 545 11.74 26.86 8.51
C LEU A 545 13.07 27.62 8.47
N ALA A 546 13.68 27.89 9.62
CA ALA A 546 14.87 28.74 9.78
C ALA A 546 15.99 28.41 8.79
N GLY A 547 16.35 27.13 8.62
CA GLY A 547 17.42 26.71 7.71
C GLY A 547 17.12 27.00 6.23
N LYS A 548 15.84 26.93 5.82
CA LYS A 548 15.41 27.22 4.44
C LYS A 548 15.32 28.73 4.21
N ILE A 549 14.76 29.47 5.17
CA ILE A 549 14.66 30.93 5.12
C ILE A 549 16.05 31.56 5.13
N THR A 550 16.96 31.12 6.01
CA THR A 550 18.35 31.59 6.00
C THR A 550 19.04 31.26 4.68
N GLY A 551 18.87 30.04 4.16
CA GLY A 551 19.42 29.65 2.86
C GLY A 551 18.97 30.56 1.71
N MET A 552 17.70 30.96 1.68
CA MET A 552 17.17 31.89 0.68
C MET A 552 17.61 33.35 0.89
N LEU A 553 17.66 33.83 2.14
CA LEU A 553 18.14 35.18 2.42
C LEU A 553 19.63 35.32 2.07
N LEU A 554 20.42 34.26 2.22
CA LEU A 554 21.81 34.24 1.74
C LEU A 554 21.97 34.30 0.23
N GLU A 555 20.91 34.26 -0.59
CA GLU A 555 21.00 34.56 -2.03
C GLU A 555 20.95 36.07 -2.32
N ILE A 556 20.54 36.90 -1.35
CA ILE A 556 20.56 38.38 -1.42
C ILE A 556 22.02 38.90 -1.39
N ASP A 557 22.23 40.14 -1.82
CA ASP A 557 23.51 40.83 -1.77
C ASP A 557 24.01 41.09 -0.33
N ASN A 558 25.33 41.01 -0.15
CA ASN A 558 25.97 41.07 1.17
C ASN A 558 25.80 42.43 1.88
N SER A 559 25.55 43.52 1.14
CA SER A 559 25.20 44.84 1.69
C SER A 559 23.88 44.83 2.44
N ASP A 560 22.87 44.23 1.84
CA ASP A 560 21.50 44.22 2.32
C ASP A 560 21.36 43.20 3.47
N LEU A 561 22.15 42.12 3.42
CA LEU A 561 22.31 41.18 4.51
C LEU A 561 22.97 41.80 5.75
N LEU A 562 23.91 42.74 5.57
CA LEU A 562 24.46 43.54 6.68
C LEU A 562 23.40 44.51 7.24
N HIS A 563 22.68 45.24 6.38
CA HIS A 563 21.59 46.12 6.82
C HIS A 563 20.47 45.36 7.57
N MET A 564 20.16 44.12 7.17
CA MET A 564 19.23 43.25 7.91
C MET A 564 19.79 42.69 9.23
N LEU A 565 21.12 42.65 9.42
CA LEU A 565 21.72 42.33 10.72
C LEU A 565 21.72 43.55 11.67
N GLU A 566 21.61 44.77 11.13
CA GLU A 566 21.47 46.01 11.92
C GLU A 566 20.00 46.34 12.25
N ASP A 567 19.06 46.26 11.29
CA ASP A 567 17.62 46.46 11.52
C ASP A 567 16.81 45.15 11.53
N ARG A 568 16.35 44.80 12.74
CA ARG A 568 15.47 43.65 13.01
C ARG A 568 14.11 43.75 12.28
N ASN A 569 13.64 44.95 11.90
CA ASN A 569 12.39 45.13 11.15
C ASN A 569 12.57 44.79 9.66
N SER A 570 13.63 45.31 9.03
CA SER A 570 14.06 44.95 7.67
C SER A 570 14.25 43.44 7.53
N LEU A 571 14.90 42.78 8.51
CA LEU A 571 15.03 41.33 8.53
C LEU A 571 13.67 40.64 8.61
N LYS A 572 12.77 41.07 9.53
CA LYS A 572 11.45 40.47 9.68
C LYS A 572 10.62 40.56 8.40
N ALA A 573 10.60 41.72 7.73
CA ALA A 573 9.88 41.89 6.48
C ALA A 573 10.40 40.95 5.36
N LYS A 574 11.73 40.81 5.24
CA LYS A 574 12.33 39.89 4.26
C LYS A 574 12.17 38.41 4.62
N VAL A 575 12.11 38.07 5.90
CA VAL A 575 11.72 36.73 6.39
C VAL A 575 10.27 36.40 6.01
N GLU A 576 9.34 37.34 6.17
CA GLU A 576 7.93 37.14 5.80
C GLU A 576 7.75 37.01 4.28
N GLU A 577 8.50 37.77 3.48
CA GLU A 577 8.58 37.62 2.01
C GLU A 577 9.11 36.23 1.62
N ALA A 578 10.20 35.76 2.25
CA ALA A 578 10.76 34.43 2.00
C ALA A 578 9.80 33.29 2.39
N VAL A 579 9.03 33.45 3.48
CA VAL A 579 7.97 32.51 3.89
C VAL A 579 6.85 32.46 2.84
N ALA A 580 6.39 33.62 2.34
CA ALA A 580 5.38 33.68 1.28
C ALA A 580 5.86 33.00 -0.02
N VAL A 581 7.13 33.19 -0.40
CA VAL A 581 7.74 32.50 -1.55
C VAL A 581 7.84 30.99 -1.33
N LEU A 582 8.21 30.53 -0.13
CA LEU A 582 8.24 29.10 0.22
C LEU A 582 6.85 28.45 0.14
N GLN A 583 5.82 29.11 0.69
CA GLN A 583 4.44 28.64 0.61
C GLN A 583 3.93 28.59 -0.84
N ALA A 584 4.19 29.65 -1.63
CA ALA A 584 3.86 29.67 -3.05
C ALA A 584 4.61 28.59 -3.84
N HIS A 585 5.87 28.28 -3.48
CA HIS A 585 6.63 27.21 -4.11
C HIS A 585 6.09 25.82 -3.74
N GLN A 586 5.70 25.57 -2.49
CA GLN A 586 5.04 24.32 -2.08
C GLN A 586 3.69 24.13 -2.79
N ALA A 587 2.85 25.17 -2.83
CA ALA A 587 1.59 25.16 -3.58
C ALA A 587 1.83 24.88 -5.08
N LYS A 588 2.89 25.46 -5.68
CA LYS A 588 3.27 25.21 -7.08
C LYS A 588 3.80 23.79 -7.31
N GLN A 589 4.55 23.20 -6.37
CA GLN A 589 4.96 21.79 -6.45
C GLN A 589 3.76 20.84 -6.34
N GLN A 590 2.81 21.11 -5.43
CA GLN A 590 1.55 20.37 -5.34
C GLN A 590 0.73 20.50 -6.63
N ALA A 591 0.57 21.71 -7.17
CA ALA A 591 -0.12 21.94 -8.44
C ALA A 591 0.54 21.20 -9.62
N VAL A 592 1.88 21.10 -9.67
CA VAL A 592 2.60 20.32 -10.68
C VAL A 592 2.39 18.81 -10.50
N ALA A 593 2.38 18.30 -9.26
CA ALA A 593 2.06 16.90 -8.99
C ALA A 593 0.62 16.55 -9.41
N VAL A 594 -0.34 17.43 -9.12
CA VAL A 594 -1.75 17.32 -9.56
C VAL A 594 -1.87 17.40 -11.08
N ALA A 595 -1.15 18.30 -11.75
CA ALA A 595 -1.16 18.38 -13.22
C ALA A 595 -0.61 17.11 -13.90
N VAL A 596 0.43 16.49 -13.32
CA VAL A 596 0.96 15.18 -13.78
C VAL A 596 -0.03 14.03 -13.55
N ALA A 597 -0.88 14.12 -12.53
CA ALA A 597 -1.99 13.17 -12.33
C ALA A 597 -3.16 13.41 -13.32
N ALA A 598 -3.50 14.67 -13.60
CA ALA A 598 -4.57 15.06 -14.52
C ALA A 598 -4.29 14.58 -15.97
N GLN A 599 -3.03 14.67 -16.43
CA GLN A 599 -2.59 14.29 -17.78
C GLN A 599 -2.68 12.77 -18.10
N LYS A 600 -3.40 12.01 -17.27
CA LYS A 600 -3.65 10.57 -17.37
C LYS A 600 -5.13 10.24 -17.59
N LYS A 601 -6.00 11.24 -17.79
CA LYS A 601 -7.47 11.11 -17.74
C LYS A 601 -8.26 11.79 -18.88
N ASP A 602 -7.61 12.15 -19.99
CA ASP A 602 -8.28 12.74 -21.16
C ASP A 602 -8.87 11.66 -22.09
N ASP A 603 -10.13 11.24 -21.84
CA ASP A 603 -10.95 10.48 -22.82
C ASP A 603 -12.48 10.66 -22.58
N ILE A 604 -12.90 11.86 -22.14
CA ILE A 604 -14.30 12.33 -22.10
C ILE A 604 -14.36 13.74 -22.69
N GLY A 605 -15.41 14.05 -23.45
CA GLY A 605 -15.51 15.22 -24.32
C GLY A 605 -15.69 16.59 -23.61
N HIS A 606 -15.45 17.65 -24.37
CA HIS A 606 -15.43 19.04 -23.94
C HIS A 606 -16.71 19.54 -23.25
N CYS A 607 -16.55 20.20 -22.11
CA CYS A 607 -16.89 21.62 -21.90
C CYS A 607 -16.17 22.17 -20.66
N LEU A 608 -15.98 23.49 -20.59
CA LEU A 608 -15.28 24.27 -19.53
C LEU A 608 -13.72 24.18 -19.53
N PRO A 609 -13.01 25.25 -19.06
CA PRO A 609 -11.55 25.37 -19.17
C PRO A 609 -10.76 24.57 -18.10
N SER A 610 -9.49 24.28 -18.37
CA SER A 610 -8.66 23.32 -17.63
C SER A 610 -8.40 23.64 -16.15
N SER A 611 -8.51 24.91 -15.74
CA SER A 611 -8.48 25.31 -14.32
C SER A 611 -9.67 24.73 -13.56
N CYS A 612 -10.86 24.81 -14.16
CA CYS A 612 -12.08 24.19 -13.63
C CYS A 612 -11.98 22.66 -13.64
N VAL A 613 -11.43 22.03 -14.68
CA VAL A 613 -11.30 20.56 -14.74
C VAL A 613 -10.43 20.01 -13.62
N THR A 614 -9.34 20.70 -13.27
CA THR A 614 -8.44 20.27 -12.18
C THR A 614 -9.12 20.44 -10.81
N LEU A 615 -9.83 21.55 -10.59
CA LEU A 615 -10.66 21.72 -9.39
C LEU A 615 -11.77 20.66 -9.33
N CYS A 616 -12.49 20.41 -10.42
CA CYS A 616 -13.56 19.40 -10.49
C CYS A 616 -13.05 18.00 -10.16
N ILE A 617 -11.86 17.59 -10.63
CA ILE A 617 -11.32 16.26 -10.29
C ILE A 617 -10.96 16.15 -8.80
N LEU A 618 -10.50 17.24 -8.16
CA LEU A 618 -10.35 17.31 -6.70
C LEU A 618 -11.70 17.34 -5.96
N TRP A 619 -12.71 18.00 -6.53
CA TRP A 619 -14.11 17.97 -6.05
C TRP A 619 -14.81 16.62 -6.22
N MET A 620 -14.33 15.75 -7.11
CA MET A 620 -14.89 14.43 -7.41
C MET A 620 -14.21 13.27 -6.66
N MET A 621 -13.20 13.53 -5.82
CA MET A 621 -12.57 12.52 -4.97
C MET A 621 -13.16 12.57 -3.56
N LYS A 622 -13.93 11.55 -3.18
CA LYS A 622 -14.57 11.47 -1.86
C LYS A 622 -13.51 11.30 -0.76
N VAL A 623 -13.51 12.19 0.23
CA VAL A 623 -12.64 12.11 1.41
C VAL A 623 -13.27 11.17 2.43
N VAL A 624 -12.57 10.11 2.81
CA VAL A 624 -13.00 9.17 3.84
C VAL A 624 -12.18 9.40 5.12
N GLY A 625 -12.83 9.91 6.17
CA GLY A 625 -12.21 10.04 7.48
C GLY A 625 -12.08 8.68 8.17
N ILE A 626 -10.96 8.43 8.82
CA ILE A 626 -10.67 7.16 9.53
C ILE A 626 -10.15 7.50 10.94
N ILE A 627 -10.85 7.01 11.96
CA ILE A 627 -10.50 7.28 13.37
C ILE A 627 -9.73 6.09 13.94
N GLY A 628 -8.43 6.29 14.19
CA GLY A 628 -7.47 5.30 14.69
C GLY A 628 -6.66 4.64 13.56
N ALA A 629 -5.36 4.39 13.82
CA ALA A 629 -4.42 3.63 12.99
C ALA A 629 -3.99 2.30 13.65
N GLY A 630 -4.88 1.72 14.46
CA GLY A 630 -4.86 0.29 14.78
C GLY A 630 -5.20 -0.58 13.55
N ALA A 631 -5.11 -1.90 13.69
CA ALA A 631 -5.25 -2.83 12.56
C ALA A 631 -6.53 -2.64 11.70
N ALA A 632 -7.67 -2.27 12.31
CA ALA A 632 -8.90 -1.94 11.58
C ALA A 632 -8.75 -0.68 10.71
N GLY A 633 -8.13 0.37 11.25
CA GLY A 633 -7.86 1.64 10.56
C GLY A 633 -6.81 1.52 9.45
N LEU A 634 -5.76 0.71 9.66
CA LEU A 634 -4.77 0.40 8.63
C LEU A 634 -5.39 -0.36 7.45
N CYS A 635 -6.28 -1.32 7.75
CA CYS A 635 -7.04 -2.06 6.73
C CYS A 635 -7.97 -1.11 5.94
N ALA A 636 -8.67 -0.21 6.64
CA ALA A 636 -9.46 0.85 6.03
C ALA A 636 -8.63 1.75 5.12
N ALA A 637 -7.51 2.28 5.61
CA ALA A 637 -6.62 3.16 4.87
C ALA A 637 -6.09 2.49 3.59
N ARG A 638 -5.66 1.22 3.67
CA ARG A 638 -5.21 0.42 2.52
C ARG A 638 -6.29 0.27 1.43
N HIS A 639 -7.54 0.03 1.81
CA HIS A 639 -8.61 -0.19 0.82
C HIS A 639 -9.16 1.10 0.24
N VAL A 640 -9.16 2.19 1.03
CA VAL A 640 -9.52 3.53 0.52
C VAL A 640 -8.43 4.06 -0.41
N SER A 641 -7.15 3.97 -0.05
CA SER A 641 -6.04 4.44 -0.90
C SER A 641 -5.84 3.62 -2.18
N ALA A 642 -6.35 2.39 -2.23
CA ALA A 642 -6.42 1.58 -3.44
C ALA A 642 -7.59 1.96 -4.38
N SER A 643 -8.46 2.88 -3.96
CA SER A 643 -9.60 3.36 -4.76
C SER A 643 -9.20 4.49 -5.72
N SER A 644 -9.83 4.55 -6.90
CA SER A 644 -9.59 5.60 -7.89
C SER A 644 -10.50 6.83 -7.74
N CYS A 645 -11.42 6.81 -6.77
CA CYS A 645 -12.45 7.84 -6.54
C CYS A 645 -12.54 8.30 -5.07
N MET A 646 -11.62 7.85 -4.21
CA MET A 646 -11.60 8.16 -2.78
C MET A 646 -10.18 8.46 -2.30
N THR A 647 -10.05 9.17 -1.18
CA THR A 647 -8.78 9.34 -0.47
C THR A 647 -9.00 9.23 1.04
N PRO A 648 -8.13 8.55 1.82
CA PRO A 648 -8.28 8.48 3.26
C PRO A 648 -7.61 9.69 3.94
N ILE A 649 -8.19 10.12 5.06
CA ILE A 649 -7.50 10.88 6.11
C ILE A 649 -7.62 10.07 7.39
N VAL A 650 -6.49 9.64 7.96
CA VAL A 650 -6.45 8.86 9.21
C VAL A 650 -5.94 9.75 10.33
N TRP A 651 -6.64 9.74 11.47
CA TRP A 651 -6.19 10.38 12.71
C TRP A 651 -5.87 9.33 13.75
N GLU A 652 -4.66 9.36 14.30
CA GLU A 652 -4.20 8.50 15.38
C GLU A 652 -3.68 9.37 16.52
N LYS A 653 -4.13 9.12 17.75
CA LYS A 653 -3.69 9.88 18.93
C LYS A 653 -2.32 9.45 19.42
N ALA A 654 -1.89 8.22 19.11
CA ALA A 654 -0.55 7.73 19.37
C ALA A 654 0.49 8.34 18.39
N SER A 655 1.77 8.23 18.74
CA SER A 655 2.91 8.62 17.91
C SER A 655 3.31 7.56 16.86
N ARG A 656 2.67 6.39 16.84
CA ARG A 656 2.92 5.29 15.89
C ARG A 656 1.65 4.48 15.62
N VAL A 657 1.69 3.64 14.59
CA VAL A 657 0.59 2.75 14.20
C VAL A 657 0.49 1.51 15.11
N GLY A 658 -0.62 0.76 15.00
CA GLY A 658 -0.79 -0.54 15.64
C GLY A 658 -1.88 -0.58 16.72
N GLY A 659 -2.24 0.57 17.31
CA GLY A 659 -3.29 0.66 18.33
C GLY A 659 -2.96 -0.19 19.56
N THR A 660 -3.83 -1.14 19.91
CA THR A 660 -3.63 -2.05 21.06
C THR A 660 -2.35 -2.90 20.97
N TRP A 661 -1.72 -3.05 19.79
CA TRP A 661 -0.44 -3.77 19.65
C TRP A 661 0.78 -2.94 20.07
N VAL A 662 0.61 -1.65 20.41
CA VAL A 662 1.67 -0.83 21.00
C VAL A 662 1.72 -1.09 22.51
N TYR A 663 2.72 -1.82 22.98
CA TYR A 663 3.00 -1.99 24.40
C TYR A 663 3.52 -0.70 25.05
N THR A 664 3.10 -0.44 26.28
CA THR A 664 3.68 0.58 27.18
C THR A 664 3.60 0.06 28.61
N SER A 665 4.62 0.33 29.44
CA SER A 665 4.58 0.01 30.88
C SER A 665 3.69 0.96 31.68
N GLN A 666 3.26 2.08 31.11
CA GLN A 666 2.38 3.06 31.75
C GLN A 666 0.93 2.58 31.80
N VAL A 667 0.18 3.06 32.80
CA VAL A 667 -1.23 2.71 33.11
C VAL A 667 -2.05 3.98 33.37
N GLY A 668 -3.38 3.91 33.24
CA GLY A 668 -4.25 5.07 33.43
C GLY A 668 -4.16 6.12 32.30
N LYS A 669 -3.23 7.09 32.40
CA LYS A 669 -3.12 8.25 31.50
C LYS A 669 -1.74 8.42 30.88
N ASP A 670 -1.71 8.91 29.63
CA ASP A 670 -0.49 9.22 28.87
C ASP A 670 0.05 10.64 29.16
N GLU A 671 1.19 10.97 28.54
CA GLU A 671 1.89 12.27 28.67
C GLU A 671 1.03 13.51 28.33
N ASN A 672 -0.08 13.32 27.60
CA ASN A 672 -1.01 14.39 27.22
C ASN A 672 -2.26 14.39 28.12
N GLY A 673 -2.27 13.59 29.20
CA GLY A 673 -3.40 13.45 30.12
C GLY A 673 -4.59 12.65 29.57
N LEU A 674 -4.47 12.04 28.38
CA LEU A 674 -5.50 11.22 27.76
C LEU A 674 -5.44 9.78 28.30
N PRO A 675 -6.56 9.02 28.37
CA PRO A 675 -6.54 7.62 28.80
C PRO A 675 -5.68 6.75 27.88
N ILE A 676 -4.82 5.90 28.45
CA ILE A 676 -3.97 4.98 27.68
C ILE A 676 -4.87 4.00 26.92
N HIS A 677 -4.61 3.82 25.61
CA HIS A 677 -5.45 2.96 24.78
C HIS A 677 -5.06 1.47 24.85
N SER A 678 -3.81 1.18 25.22
CA SER A 678 -3.27 -0.18 25.19
C SER A 678 -3.59 -0.95 26.47
N SER A 679 -4.15 -2.14 26.30
CA SER A 679 -4.29 -3.18 27.33
C SER A 679 -3.24 -4.30 27.16
N MET A 680 -2.13 -4.01 26.49
CA MET A 680 -1.08 -4.99 26.19
C MET A 680 -0.16 -5.18 27.40
N TYR A 681 0.15 -6.44 27.72
CA TYR A 681 1.12 -6.82 28.76
C TYR A 681 2.39 -7.41 28.14
N LYS A 682 3.47 -7.33 28.91
CA LYS A 682 4.88 -7.44 28.52
C LYS A 682 5.21 -8.70 27.72
N ASN A 683 4.63 -9.83 28.13
CA ASN A 683 4.96 -11.17 27.63
C ASN A 683 3.86 -11.77 26.71
N LEU A 684 2.84 -10.99 26.31
CA LEU A 684 1.67 -11.52 25.60
C LEU A 684 2.07 -12.26 24.29
N LYS A 685 1.68 -13.53 24.21
CA LYS A 685 1.61 -14.28 22.94
C LYS A 685 0.19 -14.22 22.38
N THR A 686 0.08 -14.27 21.05
CA THR A 686 -1.20 -14.32 20.34
C THR A 686 -2.02 -15.55 20.73
N ASN A 687 -3.32 -15.37 21.00
CA ASN A 687 -4.25 -16.46 21.31
C ASN A 687 -4.89 -17.12 20.07
N LEU A 688 -4.40 -16.77 18.88
CA LEU A 688 -4.75 -17.33 17.58
C LEU A 688 -3.44 -17.47 16.76
N PRO A 689 -3.30 -18.47 15.88
CA PRO A 689 -2.07 -18.61 15.10
C PRO A 689 -1.96 -17.52 14.03
N LYS A 690 -0.74 -17.07 13.75
CA LYS A 690 -0.45 -15.99 12.78
C LYS A 690 -1.01 -16.27 11.37
N GLU A 691 -1.03 -17.53 10.95
CA GLU A 691 -1.57 -18.01 9.67
C GLU A 691 -3.09 -17.74 9.55
N LEU A 692 -3.82 -17.78 10.66
CA LEU A 692 -5.25 -17.47 10.73
C LEU A 692 -5.48 -15.96 10.86
N MET A 693 -4.62 -15.26 11.62
CA MET A 693 -4.73 -13.83 11.85
C MET A 693 -4.39 -12.95 10.63
N ALA A 694 -3.49 -13.38 9.73
CA ALA A 694 -2.98 -12.56 8.63
C ALA A 694 -4.09 -11.89 7.78
N PHE A 695 -3.91 -10.64 7.34
CA PHE A 695 -4.70 -10.06 6.25
C PHE A 695 -4.66 -10.97 5.01
N PRO A 696 -5.75 -11.11 4.22
CA PRO A 696 -5.80 -12.06 3.10
C PRO A 696 -4.75 -11.81 2.00
N ASP A 697 -4.28 -10.58 1.89
CA ASP A 697 -3.32 -10.08 0.89
C ASP A 697 -1.88 -9.92 1.39
N PHE A 698 -1.64 -10.01 2.70
CA PHE A 698 -0.33 -9.74 3.30
C PHE A 698 -0.02 -10.79 4.37
N PRO A 699 0.75 -11.85 4.05
CA PRO A 699 1.07 -12.91 5.01
C PRO A 699 2.08 -12.43 6.06
N PHE A 700 2.08 -13.06 7.24
CA PHE A 700 3.16 -12.87 8.22
C PHE A 700 4.51 -13.36 7.65
N PRO A 701 5.65 -12.79 8.11
CA PRO A 701 6.97 -13.35 7.86
C PRO A 701 7.09 -14.83 8.26
N ALA A 702 8.00 -15.55 7.59
CA ALA A 702 8.19 -16.98 7.76
C ALA A 702 8.89 -17.32 9.10
N LYS A 703 8.11 -17.34 10.19
CA LYS A 703 8.49 -17.81 11.54
C LYS A 703 7.96 -19.23 11.79
N GLU A 704 8.71 -20.03 12.55
CA GLU A 704 8.32 -21.42 12.86
C GLU A 704 7.15 -21.47 13.87
N GLU A 705 7.30 -20.76 15.00
CA GLU A 705 6.23 -20.56 15.99
C GLU A 705 4.94 -20.04 15.34
N SER A 706 3.80 -20.63 15.70
CA SER A 706 2.49 -20.20 15.18
C SER A 706 1.85 -19.14 16.07
N PHE A 707 2.06 -19.24 17.39
CA PHE A 707 1.58 -18.29 18.39
C PHE A 707 2.72 -17.33 18.74
N VAL A 708 2.71 -16.19 18.05
CA VAL A 708 3.77 -15.18 18.05
C VAL A 708 3.61 -14.15 19.18
N HIS A 709 4.68 -13.45 19.52
CA HIS A 709 4.67 -12.40 20.55
C HIS A 709 3.98 -11.12 20.02
N HIS A 710 3.45 -10.28 20.91
CA HIS A 710 2.78 -9.02 20.50
C HIS A 710 3.66 -8.12 19.64
N THR A 711 4.97 -8.12 19.87
CA THR A 711 5.96 -7.39 19.06
C THR A 711 6.07 -7.90 17.62
N ASP A 712 5.89 -9.20 17.37
CA ASP A 712 5.85 -9.75 16.00
C ASP A 712 4.62 -9.21 15.25
N VAL A 713 3.48 -9.03 15.94
CA VAL A 713 2.25 -8.48 15.37
C VAL A 713 2.36 -6.97 15.14
N LEU A 714 3.05 -6.24 16.03
CA LEU A 714 3.35 -4.82 15.82
C LEU A 714 4.25 -4.62 14.58
N SER A 715 5.35 -5.40 14.46
CA SER A 715 6.22 -5.38 13.27
C SER A 715 5.42 -5.65 12.00
N TYR A 716 4.56 -6.68 12.01
CA TYR A 716 3.69 -7.02 10.90
C TYR A 716 2.76 -5.86 10.48
N LEU A 717 2.20 -5.09 11.41
CA LEU A 717 1.37 -3.92 11.10
C LEU A 717 2.19 -2.72 10.60
N GLU A 718 3.42 -2.53 11.09
CA GLU A 718 4.34 -1.48 10.61
C GLU A 718 4.88 -1.82 9.21
N GLU A 719 5.16 -3.09 8.94
CA GLU A 719 5.47 -3.64 7.61
C GLU A 719 4.29 -3.50 6.63
N TYR A 720 3.05 -3.79 7.07
CA TYR A 720 1.84 -3.56 6.26
C TYR A 720 1.67 -2.08 5.89
N THR A 721 1.85 -1.19 6.87
CA THR A 721 1.77 0.27 6.70
C THR A 721 2.83 0.79 5.74
N SER A 722 4.05 0.26 5.83
CA SER A 722 5.17 0.58 4.93
C SER A 722 4.95 0.03 3.52
N HIS A 723 4.52 -1.23 3.39
CA HIS A 723 4.31 -1.91 2.11
C HIS A 723 3.27 -1.20 1.22
N TYR A 724 2.17 -0.75 1.82
CA TYR A 724 1.12 -0.01 1.13
C TYR A 724 1.30 1.52 1.15
N ASN A 725 2.44 2.01 1.66
CA ASN A 725 2.77 3.44 1.77
C ASN A 725 1.65 4.27 2.43
N LEU A 726 1.16 3.80 3.58
CA LEU A 726 -0.01 4.38 4.26
C LEU A 726 0.34 5.60 5.12
N HIS A 727 1.60 5.74 5.57
CA HIS A 727 2.04 6.83 6.46
C HIS A 727 1.66 8.23 5.95
N GLN A 728 1.68 8.47 4.64
CA GLN A 728 1.28 9.75 4.04
C GLN A 728 -0.18 10.18 4.32
N TYR A 729 -1.04 9.25 4.73
CA TYR A 729 -2.44 9.50 5.06
C TYR A 729 -2.70 9.57 6.57
N ILE A 730 -1.69 9.30 7.42
CA ILE A 730 -1.84 9.16 8.87
C ILE A 730 -1.26 10.39 9.56
N LYS A 731 -2.15 11.14 10.24
CA LYS A 731 -1.77 12.16 11.20
C LYS A 731 -1.63 11.50 12.57
N PHE A 732 -0.40 11.41 13.07
CA PHE A 732 -0.08 10.95 14.42
C PHE A 732 -0.29 12.07 15.44
N ARG A 733 -0.37 11.71 16.73
CA ARG A 733 -0.65 12.64 17.84
C ARG A 733 -1.87 13.54 17.60
N HIS A 734 -2.84 13.06 16.84
CA HIS A 734 -4.06 13.78 16.48
C HIS A 734 -5.26 13.15 17.18
N HIS A 735 -5.71 13.78 18.26
CA HIS A 735 -6.84 13.34 19.07
C HIS A 735 -8.16 13.86 18.48
N VAL A 736 -9.03 12.94 18.03
CA VAL A 736 -10.36 13.31 17.53
C VAL A 736 -11.26 13.66 18.71
N GLU A 737 -11.65 14.93 18.82
CA GLU A 737 -12.46 15.46 19.92
C GLU A 737 -13.96 15.41 19.64
N LYS A 738 -14.38 15.77 18.41
CA LYS A 738 -15.79 15.81 18.02
C LYS A 738 -16.00 15.38 16.57
N VAL A 739 -17.03 14.58 16.35
CA VAL A 739 -17.59 14.21 15.06
C VAL A 739 -19.06 14.61 15.08
N LYS A 740 -19.52 15.26 14.01
CA LYS A 740 -20.94 15.52 13.77
C LYS A 740 -21.30 15.40 12.28
N PRO A 741 -22.55 15.05 11.93
CA PRO A 741 -23.00 15.13 10.55
C PRO A 741 -22.98 16.58 10.05
N VAL A 742 -22.89 16.74 8.73
CA VAL A 742 -23.02 18.01 8.02
C VAL A 742 -23.83 17.77 6.74
N ASP A 743 -24.91 18.50 6.57
CA ASP A 743 -25.78 18.40 5.39
C ASP A 743 -25.06 18.92 4.13
N ARG A 744 -25.47 18.40 2.96
CA ARG A 744 -24.83 18.68 1.67
C ARG A 744 -25.87 19.05 0.62
N ASP A 745 -25.40 19.79 -0.39
CA ASP A 745 -26.21 20.27 -1.52
C ASP A 745 -26.84 19.12 -2.35
N ASP A 746 -26.29 17.90 -2.26
CA ASP A 746 -26.81 16.69 -2.91
C ASP A 746 -27.86 15.92 -2.07
N GLY A 747 -28.22 16.42 -0.89
CA GLY A 747 -29.15 15.77 0.03
C GLY A 747 -28.54 14.60 0.82
N THR A 748 -27.22 14.41 0.79
CA THR A 748 -26.51 13.44 1.64
C THR A 748 -25.91 14.11 2.88
N HIS A 749 -25.47 13.30 3.85
CA HIS A 749 -24.75 13.79 5.03
C HIS A 749 -23.25 13.45 4.90
N GLY A 750 -22.42 14.49 4.92
CA GLY A 750 -20.99 14.40 5.21
C GLY A 750 -20.72 14.51 6.70
N TRP A 751 -19.45 14.68 7.06
CA TRP A 751 -18.98 14.68 8.44
C TRP A 751 -18.00 15.83 8.70
N ALA A 752 -18.21 16.59 9.77
CA ALA A 752 -17.18 17.45 10.36
C ALA A 752 -16.46 16.68 11.47
N VAL A 753 -15.14 16.59 11.36
CA VAL A 753 -14.26 15.93 12.31
C VAL A 753 -13.31 16.97 12.90
N THR A 754 -13.57 17.35 14.15
CA THR A 754 -12.75 18.26 14.96
C THR A 754 -11.69 17.46 15.70
N VAL A 755 -10.43 17.88 15.56
CA VAL A 755 -9.24 17.15 15.98
C VAL A 755 -8.24 18.12 16.60
N GLN A 756 -7.79 17.79 17.81
CA GLN A 756 -6.68 18.43 18.48
C GLN A 756 -5.37 17.76 18.03
N ASP A 757 -4.44 18.56 17.51
CA ASP A 757 -3.04 18.17 17.38
C ASP A 757 -2.37 18.32 18.76
N LEU A 758 -1.86 17.23 19.31
CA LEU A 758 -1.25 17.19 20.65
C LEU A 758 0.18 17.74 20.67
N GLU A 759 0.86 17.91 19.52
CA GLU A 759 2.19 18.56 19.48
C GLU A 759 2.06 20.09 19.53
N THR A 760 1.12 20.66 18.78
CA THR A 760 0.89 22.11 18.72
C THR A 760 -0.20 22.63 19.67
N ASN A 761 -0.98 21.73 20.28
CA ASN A 761 -2.27 22.02 20.94
C ASN A 761 -3.28 22.77 20.05
N SER A 762 -3.10 22.77 18.72
CA SER A 762 -4.03 23.43 17.80
C SER A 762 -5.23 22.53 17.48
N THR A 763 -6.43 23.11 17.50
CA THR A 763 -7.66 22.41 17.10
C THR A 763 -8.01 22.73 15.65
N THR A 764 -8.15 21.71 14.82
CA THR A 764 -8.56 21.83 13.41
C THR A 764 -9.85 21.06 13.15
N THR A 765 -10.67 21.51 12.20
CA THR A 765 -11.85 20.74 11.76
C THR A 765 -11.72 20.40 10.29
N SER A 766 -11.82 19.12 9.96
CA SER A 766 -11.78 18.59 8.60
C SER A 766 -13.18 18.13 8.16
N LEU A 767 -13.51 18.31 6.88
CA LEU A 767 -14.73 17.79 6.29
C LEU A 767 -14.46 16.46 5.55
N CYS A 768 -15.40 15.53 5.62
CA CYS A 768 -15.33 14.22 4.96
C CYS A 768 -16.68 13.83 4.33
N ASP A 769 -16.65 13.05 3.26
CA ASP A 769 -17.80 12.45 2.58
C ASP A 769 -18.37 11.25 3.33
N SER A 770 -17.51 10.55 4.07
CA SER A 770 -17.85 9.32 4.81
C SER A 770 -16.83 9.11 5.93
N ILE A 771 -17.21 8.34 6.95
CA ILE A 771 -16.35 8.12 8.12
C ILE A 771 -16.32 6.65 8.56
N LEU A 772 -15.12 6.17 8.85
CA LEU A 772 -14.82 4.83 9.36
C LEU A 772 -14.30 4.94 10.79
N VAL A 773 -15.14 4.51 11.73
CA VAL A 773 -14.82 4.50 13.16
C VAL A 773 -14.08 3.21 13.48
N CYS A 774 -12.78 3.33 13.76
CA CYS A 774 -11.84 2.22 13.96
C CYS A 774 -11.11 2.30 15.33
N ASN A 775 -11.65 3.05 16.29
CA ASN A 775 -11.00 3.42 17.57
C ASN A 775 -10.85 2.29 18.61
N GLY A 776 -11.23 1.05 18.25
CA GLY A 776 -11.17 -0.11 19.14
C GLY A 776 -12.22 -0.11 20.26
N HIS A 777 -12.28 -1.22 21.01
CA HIS A 777 -13.24 -1.41 22.11
C HIS A 777 -12.68 -2.22 23.29
N TYR A 778 -11.35 -2.39 23.37
CA TYR A 778 -10.67 -3.14 24.44
C TYR A 778 -9.79 -2.22 25.33
N SER A 779 -10.29 -1.02 25.63
CA SER A 779 -9.56 0.00 26.42
C SER A 779 -10.34 0.63 27.58
N VAL A 780 -11.68 0.55 27.62
CA VAL A 780 -12.47 1.09 28.76
C VAL A 780 -13.02 -0.06 29.62
N PRO A 781 -12.58 -0.22 30.88
CA PRO A 781 -13.00 -1.32 31.76
C PRO A 781 -14.51 -1.48 32.01
N VAL A 782 -14.93 -2.74 32.18
CA VAL A 782 -16.21 -3.13 32.81
C VAL A 782 -15.91 -3.59 34.23
N ILE A 783 -16.02 -2.69 35.21
CA ILE A 783 -16.05 -3.09 36.63
C ILE A 783 -17.51 -3.49 36.96
N PRO A 784 -17.79 -4.73 37.37
CA PRO A 784 -19.11 -5.13 37.84
C PRO A 784 -19.33 -4.68 39.30
N PRO A 785 -20.57 -4.40 39.72
CA PRO A 785 -20.85 -4.20 41.14
C PRO A 785 -20.65 -5.52 41.91
N ILE A 786 -19.89 -5.46 43.00
CA ILE A 786 -19.68 -6.54 43.96
C ILE A 786 -20.13 -6.02 45.32
N LYS A 787 -20.87 -6.81 46.11
CA LYS A 787 -21.35 -6.38 47.42
C LYS A 787 -20.17 -6.19 48.38
N ASP A 788 -20.19 -5.13 49.20
CA ASP A 788 -19.17 -4.83 50.21
C ASP A 788 -17.72 -4.65 49.69
N VAL A 789 -17.52 -4.47 48.38
CA VAL A 789 -16.18 -4.46 47.75
C VAL A 789 -15.27 -3.32 48.22
N ASP A 790 -15.84 -2.21 48.70
CA ASP A 790 -15.10 -1.08 49.27
C ASP A 790 -14.49 -1.39 50.66
N LYS A 791 -14.82 -2.54 51.26
CA LYS A 791 -14.19 -3.04 52.50
C LYS A 791 -12.88 -3.78 52.25
N PHE A 792 -12.67 -4.29 51.04
CA PHE A 792 -11.48 -5.08 50.71
C PHE A 792 -10.23 -4.21 50.73
N GLN A 793 -9.29 -4.52 51.64
CA GLN A 793 -8.07 -3.73 51.84
C GLN A 793 -6.94 -4.09 50.86
N GLY A 794 -7.06 -5.23 50.15
CA GLY A 794 -6.11 -5.67 49.13
C GLY A 794 -6.16 -4.83 47.85
N GLN A 795 -5.15 -5.01 46.99
CA GLN A 795 -5.04 -4.23 45.76
C GLN A 795 -6.16 -4.56 44.76
N GLN A 796 -6.80 -3.55 44.16
CA GLN A 796 -7.79 -3.73 43.10
C GLN A 796 -7.27 -3.19 41.76
N MET A 797 -7.38 -3.96 40.67
CA MET A 797 -7.01 -3.51 39.31
C MET A 797 -7.77 -4.24 38.20
N HIS A 798 -7.90 -3.63 37.02
CA HIS A 798 -8.47 -4.29 35.83
C HIS A 798 -7.37 -4.87 34.93
N SER A 799 -7.71 -5.86 34.10
CA SER A 799 -6.84 -6.39 33.02
C SER A 799 -6.46 -5.37 31.94
N HIS A 800 -6.88 -4.10 32.09
CA HIS A 800 -6.43 -2.97 31.29
C HIS A 800 -5.06 -2.45 31.77
N ASP A 801 -4.84 -2.48 33.08
CA ASP A 801 -3.68 -1.90 33.76
C ASP A 801 -2.64 -2.97 34.16
N TYR A 802 -2.98 -4.25 34.01
CA TYR A 802 -2.01 -5.35 34.12
C TYR A 802 -0.89 -5.21 33.07
N ARG A 803 0.36 -5.47 33.48
CA ARG A 803 1.56 -5.30 32.62
C ARG A 803 2.54 -6.46 32.67
N GLU A 804 2.77 -7.07 33.83
CA GLU A 804 3.61 -8.25 34.00
C GLU A 804 3.32 -8.94 35.33
N ALA A 805 3.74 -10.20 35.48
CA ALA A 805 3.43 -11.02 36.65
C ALA A 805 4.23 -10.66 37.92
N GLU A 806 5.42 -10.06 37.80
CA GLU A 806 6.37 -9.88 38.93
C GLU A 806 5.78 -9.20 40.19
N PRO A 807 4.93 -8.14 40.10
CA PRO A 807 4.31 -7.51 41.27
C PRO A 807 3.42 -8.44 42.12
N PHE A 808 3.03 -9.60 41.59
CA PHE A 808 2.16 -10.57 42.27
C PHE A 808 2.95 -11.68 42.98
N ARG A 809 4.29 -11.59 43.03
CA ARG A 809 5.16 -12.60 43.64
C ARG A 809 4.77 -12.89 45.09
N GLY A 810 4.45 -14.14 45.38
CA GLY A 810 4.09 -14.61 46.73
C GLY A 810 2.68 -14.21 47.21
N LEU A 811 1.90 -13.47 46.42
CA LEU A 811 0.55 -13.04 46.77
C LEU A 811 -0.53 -14.08 46.41
N ARG A 812 -1.68 -13.97 47.06
CA ARG A 812 -2.95 -14.62 46.73
C ARG A 812 -3.74 -13.71 45.79
N VAL A 813 -3.99 -14.12 44.55
CA VAL A 813 -4.62 -13.26 43.52
C VAL A 813 -5.99 -13.81 43.11
N ALA A 814 -7.05 -13.07 43.41
CA ALA A 814 -8.39 -13.36 42.92
C ALA A 814 -8.59 -12.79 41.50
N VAL A 815 -8.72 -13.66 40.50
CA VAL A 815 -8.96 -13.25 39.11
C VAL A 815 -10.45 -13.44 38.78
N LEU A 816 -11.17 -12.32 38.60
CA LEU A 816 -12.60 -12.34 38.34
C LEU A 816 -12.89 -12.42 36.84
N GLY A 817 -13.40 -13.57 36.40
CA GLY A 817 -13.80 -13.85 35.02
C GLY A 817 -12.77 -14.67 34.25
N ALA A 818 -13.18 -15.81 33.70
CA ALA A 818 -12.31 -16.78 33.02
C ALA A 818 -12.52 -16.82 31.49
N SER A 819 -12.52 -15.65 30.85
CA SER A 819 -12.39 -15.53 29.39
C SER A 819 -10.91 -15.35 29.02
N ALA A 820 -10.60 -14.92 27.78
CA ALA A 820 -9.23 -14.81 27.26
C ALA A 820 -8.22 -14.17 28.24
N SER A 821 -8.47 -12.92 28.68
CA SER A 821 -7.59 -12.24 29.66
C SER A 821 -7.52 -12.96 31.00
N GLY A 822 -8.64 -13.53 31.46
CA GLY A 822 -8.70 -14.28 32.72
C GLY A 822 -7.79 -15.51 32.72
N LEU A 823 -7.89 -16.31 31.66
CA LEU A 823 -7.08 -17.52 31.52
C LEU A 823 -5.60 -17.20 31.33
N ASP A 824 -5.27 -16.27 30.44
CA ASP A 824 -3.89 -15.95 30.08
C ASP A 824 -3.14 -15.27 31.24
N ILE A 825 -3.77 -14.27 31.89
CA ILE A 825 -3.20 -13.59 33.06
C ILE A 825 -3.13 -14.54 34.26
N SER A 826 -4.11 -15.41 34.51
CA SER A 826 -3.99 -16.42 35.57
C SER A 826 -2.83 -17.37 35.35
N LEU A 827 -2.53 -17.76 34.11
CA LEU A 827 -1.38 -18.62 33.80
C LEU A 827 -0.04 -17.88 33.96
N GLU A 828 0.04 -16.61 33.58
CA GLU A 828 1.27 -15.81 33.77
C GLU A 828 1.51 -15.53 35.26
N VAL A 829 0.50 -15.07 35.99
CA VAL A 829 0.57 -14.76 37.44
C VAL A 829 0.86 -16.01 38.28
N ALA A 830 0.33 -17.17 37.91
CA ALA A 830 0.61 -18.43 38.60
C ALA A 830 2.09 -18.85 38.58
N SER A 831 2.94 -18.26 37.73
CA SER A 831 4.38 -18.52 37.73
C SER A 831 5.13 -17.89 38.93
N VAL A 832 4.52 -16.94 39.64
CA VAL A 832 5.13 -16.23 40.79
C VAL A 832 4.20 -16.08 42.00
N ALA A 833 2.88 -16.14 41.83
CA ALA A 833 1.90 -16.03 42.90
C ALA A 833 1.82 -17.29 43.78
N LYS A 834 1.46 -17.10 45.05
CA LYS A 834 1.27 -18.17 46.04
C LYS A 834 0.02 -19.01 45.74
N GLU A 835 -1.08 -18.34 45.39
CA GLU A 835 -2.33 -18.96 44.94
C GLU A 835 -3.04 -18.02 43.98
N VAL A 836 -3.72 -18.56 42.96
CA VAL A 836 -4.57 -17.81 42.04
C VAL A 836 -5.99 -18.37 42.11
N LEU A 837 -6.94 -17.55 42.56
CA LEU A 837 -8.36 -17.89 42.66
C LEU A 837 -9.07 -17.49 41.36
N LEU A 838 -9.20 -18.42 40.41
CA LEU A 838 -9.85 -18.16 39.13
C LEU A 838 -11.37 -18.24 39.31
N SER A 839 -12.00 -17.08 39.53
CA SER A 839 -13.42 -16.95 39.85
C SER A 839 -14.27 -16.86 38.59
N HIS A 840 -15.21 -17.80 38.41
CA HIS A 840 -16.10 -17.79 37.25
C HIS A 840 -17.49 -18.42 37.47
N ASN A 841 -18.41 -18.07 36.58
CA ASN A 841 -19.77 -18.60 36.53
C ASN A 841 -19.97 -19.56 35.34
N HIS A 842 -18.93 -20.31 34.94
CA HIS A 842 -19.12 -21.41 33.98
C HIS A 842 -19.84 -22.59 34.68
N PRO A 843 -20.75 -23.30 33.97
CA PRO A 843 -21.52 -24.38 34.57
C PRO A 843 -20.64 -25.58 34.93
N VAL A 844 -19.60 -25.83 34.13
CA VAL A 844 -18.58 -26.87 34.32
C VAL A 844 -17.25 -26.18 34.59
N GLN A 845 -16.37 -26.81 35.37
CA GLN A 845 -14.97 -26.38 35.49
C GLN A 845 -14.27 -26.43 34.12
N ILE A 846 -13.26 -25.59 33.95
CA ILE A 846 -12.46 -25.51 32.73
C ILE A 846 -11.61 -26.78 32.66
N PRO A 847 -11.73 -27.62 31.61
CA PRO A 847 -11.24 -29.01 31.59
C PRO A 847 -9.73 -29.11 31.26
N SER A 848 -8.98 -28.03 31.45
CA SER A 848 -7.54 -27.99 31.18
C SER A 848 -6.75 -28.35 32.43
N GLU A 849 -5.57 -28.94 32.23
CA GLU A 849 -4.51 -28.96 33.25
C GLU A 849 -4.13 -27.51 33.56
N LEU A 850 -4.55 -27.01 34.72
CA LEU A 850 -4.09 -25.73 35.27
C LEU A 850 -2.91 -26.00 36.23
N PRO A 851 -2.02 -25.01 36.46
CA PRO A 851 -0.99 -25.12 37.49
C PRO A 851 -1.59 -25.43 38.87
N PRO A 852 -0.89 -26.17 39.75
CA PRO A 852 -1.46 -26.68 41.01
C PRO A 852 -1.80 -25.57 42.02
N ASN A 853 -1.28 -24.35 41.85
CA ASN A 853 -1.62 -23.16 42.62
C ASN A 853 -2.79 -22.35 42.02
N VAL A 854 -3.43 -22.79 40.92
CA VAL A 854 -4.61 -22.14 40.32
C VAL A 854 -5.87 -22.89 40.71
N ARG A 855 -6.64 -22.34 41.67
CA ARG A 855 -7.91 -22.92 42.14
C ARG A 855 -9.10 -22.26 41.44
N GLN A 856 -9.90 -23.05 40.74
CA GLN A 856 -11.16 -22.59 40.16
C GLN A 856 -12.22 -22.42 41.26
N VAL A 857 -12.85 -21.25 41.33
CA VAL A 857 -13.91 -20.92 42.32
C VAL A 857 -15.14 -20.33 41.63
N ARG A 858 -16.30 -20.32 42.30
CA ARG A 858 -17.50 -19.65 41.77
C ARG A 858 -17.32 -18.13 41.68
N GLY A 859 -18.21 -17.44 40.97
CA GLY A 859 -18.23 -15.98 40.91
C GLY A 859 -18.28 -15.35 42.30
N ILE A 860 -17.48 -14.31 42.53
CA ILE A 860 -17.52 -13.48 43.75
C ILE A 860 -18.92 -12.86 43.89
N VAL A 861 -19.52 -12.96 45.07
CA VAL A 861 -20.82 -12.34 45.41
C VAL A 861 -20.69 -11.21 46.43
N ALA A 862 -19.70 -11.29 47.33
CA ALA A 862 -19.40 -10.24 48.30
C ALA A 862 -17.91 -10.25 48.68
N ALA A 863 -17.42 -9.14 49.23
CA ALA A 863 -16.09 -9.04 49.84
C ALA A 863 -16.15 -8.88 51.36
N TYR A 864 -15.03 -9.18 52.01
CA TYR A 864 -14.67 -8.79 53.37
C TYR A 864 -13.28 -8.15 53.36
N GLU A 865 -12.75 -7.79 54.53
CA GLU A 865 -11.51 -6.99 54.65
C GLU A 865 -10.31 -7.63 53.94
N ASP A 866 -10.10 -8.94 54.13
CA ASP A 866 -8.97 -9.70 53.56
C ASP A 866 -9.35 -10.65 52.39
N GLY A 867 -10.60 -10.62 51.87
CA GLY A 867 -11.03 -11.66 50.93
C GLY A 867 -12.44 -11.60 50.39
N PHE A 868 -12.89 -12.75 49.84
CA PHE A 868 -14.12 -12.87 49.06
C PHE A 868 -15.00 -14.05 49.45
N VAL A 869 -16.31 -13.86 49.31
CA VAL A 869 -17.34 -14.91 49.36
C VAL A 869 -17.79 -15.22 47.93
N PHE A 870 -17.89 -16.51 47.60
CA PHE A 870 -18.24 -17.00 46.27
C PHE A 870 -19.68 -17.53 46.21
N GLY A 871 -20.22 -17.68 44.99
CA GLY A 871 -21.61 -18.06 44.74
C GLY A 871 -22.03 -19.49 45.15
N ASP A 872 -21.15 -20.28 45.75
CA ASP A 872 -21.45 -21.56 46.41
C ASP A 872 -21.43 -21.47 47.95
N GLY A 873 -21.19 -20.27 48.52
CA GLY A 873 -21.05 -20.03 49.95
C GLY A 873 -19.64 -20.30 50.50
N SER A 874 -18.69 -20.76 49.67
CA SER A 874 -17.29 -20.83 50.07
C SER A 874 -16.69 -19.42 50.17
N HIS A 875 -15.62 -19.28 50.97
CA HIS A 875 -14.85 -18.05 51.13
C HIS A 875 -13.37 -18.34 50.94
N ALA A 876 -12.61 -17.33 50.53
CA ALA A 876 -11.16 -17.37 50.54
C ALA A 876 -10.56 -15.96 50.55
N ASP A 877 -9.48 -15.82 51.28
CA ASP A 877 -8.68 -14.62 51.34
C ASP A 877 -7.94 -14.36 50.02
N ALA A 878 -7.70 -13.08 49.72
CA ALA A 878 -6.85 -12.66 48.62
C ALA A 878 -6.16 -11.35 48.96
N ASP A 879 -4.94 -11.17 48.47
CA ASP A 879 -4.17 -9.93 48.66
C ASP A 879 -4.40 -8.95 47.48
N VAL A 880 -4.95 -9.48 46.37
CA VAL A 880 -5.26 -8.74 45.12
C VAL A 880 -6.58 -9.22 44.51
N LEU A 881 -7.39 -8.29 43.99
CA LEU A 881 -8.52 -8.53 43.08
C LEU A 881 -8.20 -7.99 41.68
N LEU A 882 -8.10 -8.89 40.71
CA LEU A 882 -7.82 -8.60 39.31
C LEU A 882 -9.08 -8.83 38.46
N TYR A 883 -9.69 -7.75 38.01
CA TYR A 883 -10.90 -7.76 37.20
C TYR A 883 -10.57 -8.13 35.73
N CYS A 884 -10.88 -9.36 35.32
CA CYS A 884 -10.81 -9.86 33.94
C CYS A 884 -12.20 -9.86 33.27
N THR A 885 -12.97 -8.81 33.55
CA THR A 885 -14.43 -8.72 33.33
C THR A 885 -14.83 -8.09 32.00
N GLY A 886 -13.86 -7.57 31.23
CA GLY A 886 -14.05 -7.13 29.85
C GLY A 886 -14.21 -5.61 29.69
N TYR A 887 -14.70 -5.18 28.54
CA TYR A 887 -14.60 -3.79 28.11
C TYR A 887 -15.91 -3.21 27.54
N LYS A 888 -16.07 -1.89 27.69
CA LYS A 888 -17.21 -1.10 27.20
C LYS A 888 -16.92 -0.59 25.78
N PHE A 889 -17.91 -0.62 24.90
CA PHE A 889 -17.90 0.23 23.70
C PHE A 889 -18.02 1.70 24.13
N THR A 890 -17.13 2.56 23.65
CA THR A 890 -17.17 4.00 23.93
C THR A 890 -16.72 4.79 22.72
N PHE A 891 -17.47 5.86 22.41
CA PHE A 891 -17.19 6.76 21.29
C PHE A 891 -17.35 8.22 21.76
N PRO A 892 -16.54 8.69 22.73
CA PRO A 892 -16.74 9.98 23.40
C PRO A 892 -16.67 11.20 22.47
N PHE A 893 -16.10 11.01 21.27
CA PHE A 893 -16.03 12.00 20.21
C PHE A 893 -17.28 12.05 19.31
N LEU A 894 -18.22 11.11 19.39
CA LEU A 894 -19.46 11.20 18.63
C LEU A 894 -20.43 12.14 19.34
N SER A 895 -20.86 13.18 18.65
CA SER A 895 -21.92 14.06 19.13
C SER A 895 -23.28 13.35 19.16
N GLU A 896 -24.22 13.86 19.97
CA GLU A 896 -25.61 13.39 19.99
C GLU A 896 -26.28 13.52 18.61
N GLU A 897 -25.85 14.52 17.83
CA GLU A 897 -26.22 14.76 16.42
C GLU A 897 -25.96 13.52 15.53
N CYS A 898 -24.98 12.67 15.88
CA CYS A 898 -24.70 11.42 15.16
C CYS A 898 -25.75 10.32 15.40
N GLY A 899 -26.61 10.41 16.42
CA GLY A 899 -27.65 9.41 16.70
C GLY A 899 -27.17 8.06 17.23
N VAL A 900 -25.90 7.94 17.63
CA VAL A 900 -25.28 6.68 18.07
C VAL A 900 -25.40 6.50 19.57
N THR A 901 -25.93 5.35 20.01
CA THR A 901 -26.10 5.01 21.43
C THR A 901 -25.40 3.70 21.79
N VAL A 902 -24.96 3.59 23.05
CA VAL A 902 -24.39 2.36 23.61
C VAL A 902 -25.20 1.94 24.86
N GLU A 903 -26.13 1.02 24.67
CA GLU A 903 -27.01 0.52 25.73
C GLU A 903 -26.68 -0.94 26.05
N ASN A 904 -26.51 -1.31 27.33
CA ASN A 904 -26.20 -2.69 27.72
C ASN A 904 -24.97 -3.31 26.99
N ASN A 905 -23.99 -2.47 26.62
CA ASN A 905 -22.84 -2.79 25.76
C ASN A 905 -23.21 -3.22 24.33
N ILE A 906 -24.29 -2.64 23.77
CA ILE A 906 -24.75 -2.81 22.39
C ILE A 906 -24.69 -1.45 21.68
N VAL A 907 -23.97 -1.38 20.56
CA VAL A 907 -23.90 -0.18 19.73
C VAL A 907 -25.11 -0.14 18.78
N LYS A 908 -25.84 0.98 18.76
CA LYS A 908 -27.04 1.19 17.94
C LYS A 908 -27.01 2.58 17.26
N PRO A 909 -27.73 2.78 16.15
CA PRO A 909 -28.40 1.79 15.31
C PRO A 909 -27.48 1.32 14.17
N LEU A 910 -27.12 0.03 14.16
CA LEU A 910 -26.21 -0.55 13.16
C LEU A 910 -26.89 -1.62 12.30
N TYR A 911 -26.89 -1.43 10.98
CA TYR A 911 -27.14 -2.48 10.00
C TYR A 911 -25.94 -3.42 9.93
N LYS A 912 -26.20 -4.74 10.01
CA LYS A 912 -25.17 -5.81 10.01
C LYS A 912 -23.99 -5.51 10.95
N HIS A 913 -24.23 -4.91 12.12
CA HIS A 913 -23.20 -4.54 13.12
C HIS A 913 -22.05 -3.67 12.56
N LEU A 914 -22.31 -2.89 11.50
CA LEU A 914 -21.28 -2.16 10.74
C LEU A 914 -21.75 -0.77 10.29
N ILE A 915 -22.81 -0.66 9.50
CA ILE A 915 -23.23 0.60 8.87
C ILE A 915 -24.31 1.29 9.71
N HIS A 916 -24.22 2.60 9.92
CA HIS A 916 -25.26 3.35 10.64
C HIS A 916 -26.56 3.42 9.82
N THR A 917 -27.72 3.06 10.40
CA THR A 917 -28.97 2.95 9.62
C THR A 917 -29.54 4.28 9.14
N ALA A 918 -29.48 5.34 9.97
CA ALA A 918 -29.86 6.70 9.56
C ALA A 918 -28.82 7.37 8.64
N PHE A 919 -27.53 7.29 8.98
CA PHE A 919 -26.43 7.94 8.26
C PHE A 919 -25.50 6.91 7.57
N PRO A 920 -25.90 6.30 6.44
CA PRO A 920 -25.13 5.20 5.81
C PRO A 920 -23.75 5.59 5.25
N THR A 921 -23.32 6.85 5.37
CA THR A 921 -21.94 7.31 5.15
C THR A 921 -21.04 7.11 6.38
N MET A 922 -21.56 6.60 7.51
CA MET A 922 -20.79 6.20 8.69
C MET A 922 -20.79 4.67 8.87
N ALA A 923 -19.62 4.11 9.18
CA ALA A 923 -19.49 2.70 9.56
C ALA A 923 -18.45 2.45 10.67
N PHE A 924 -18.66 1.39 11.44
CA PHE A 924 -17.86 0.99 12.59
C PHE A 924 -17.17 -0.36 12.34
N VAL A 925 -15.83 -0.35 12.22
CA VAL A 925 -15.07 -1.57 11.92
C VAL A 925 -14.68 -2.28 13.22
N GLY A 926 -14.95 -3.59 13.29
CA GLY A 926 -14.55 -4.40 14.44
C GLY A 926 -15.43 -4.26 15.69
N ILE A 927 -16.72 -3.94 15.54
CA ILE A 927 -17.71 -4.09 16.63
C ILE A 927 -17.95 -5.56 17.04
N PRO A 928 -17.99 -6.55 16.12
CA PRO A 928 -18.05 -7.97 16.49
C PRO A 928 -16.86 -8.42 17.34
N PHE A 929 -17.12 -9.19 18.41
CA PHE A 929 -16.09 -9.73 19.30
C PHE A 929 -16.18 -11.26 19.46
N GLN A 930 -15.10 -11.87 19.99
CA GLN A 930 -14.77 -13.29 19.80
C GLN A 930 -14.75 -13.68 18.32
N ILE A 931 -13.82 -13.07 17.58
CA ILE A 931 -13.63 -13.19 16.13
C ILE A 931 -12.15 -13.38 15.79
N VAL A 932 -11.84 -13.79 14.55
CA VAL A 932 -10.53 -13.63 13.94
C VAL A 932 -10.47 -12.20 13.37
N PRO A 933 -9.71 -11.24 13.95
CA PRO A 933 -10.02 -9.82 13.74
C PRO A 933 -9.67 -9.29 12.34
N PHE A 934 -8.40 -9.36 11.93
CA PHE A 934 -7.93 -8.71 10.70
C PHE A 934 -8.64 -9.21 9.42
N PRO A 935 -8.93 -10.51 9.25
CA PRO A 935 -9.69 -11.00 8.10
C PRO A 935 -11.15 -10.52 8.08
N LEU A 936 -11.75 -10.28 9.24
CA LEU A 936 -13.11 -9.75 9.33
C LEU A 936 -13.14 -8.24 9.04
N PHE A 937 -12.13 -7.49 9.52
CA PHE A 937 -11.95 -6.08 9.19
C PHE A 937 -11.85 -5.87 7.68
N ASP A 938 -11.07 -6.73 7.00
CA ASP A 938 -10.94 -6.73 5.54
C ASP A 938 -12.30 -6.92 4.81
N VAL A 939 -13.15 -7.85 5.28
CA VAL A 939 -14.49 -8.05 4.72
C VAL A 939 -15.41 -6.86 5.01
N GLN A 940 -15.43 -6.36 6.25
CA GLN A 940 -16.26 -5.22 6.66
C GLN A 940 -15.92 -3.95 5.85
N VAL A 941 -14.63 -3.63 5.75
CA VAL A 941 -14.15 -2.47 4.97
C VAL A 941 -14.51 -2.63 3.50
N ARG A 942 -14.23 -3.79 2.88
CA ARG A 942 -14.56 -4.00 1.46
C ARG A 942 -16.07 -3.89 1.18
N PHE A 943 -16.91 -4.43 2.06
CA PHE A 943 -18.37 -4.31 1.93
C PHE A 943 -18.84 -2.85 2.00
N PHE A 944 -18.37 -2.09 2.99
CA PHE A 944 -18.73 -0.68 3.13
C PHE A 944 -18.28 0.15 1.93
N LEU A 945 -17.05 -0.05 1.44
CA LEU A 945 -16.55 0.69 0.28
C LEU A 945 -17.28 0.36 -1.03
N SER A 946 -17.81 -0.86 -1.19
CA SER A 946 -18.72 -1.18 -2.32
C SER A 946 -19.99 -0.31 -2.28
N SER A 947 -20.54 -0.03 -1.10
CA SER A 947 -21.71 0.86 -0.98
C SER A 947 -21.37 2.32 -1.31
N LEU A 948 -20.22 2.83 -0.85
CA LEU A 948 -19.80 4.22 -1.12
C LEU A 948 -19.45 4.48 -2.60
N LYS A 949 -19.06 3.43 -3.33
CA LYS A 949 -18.85 3.42 -4.79
C LYS A 949 -20.14 3.32 -5.60
N GLN A 950 -21.26 2.98 -4.96
CA GLN A 950 -22.52 2.59 -5.61
C GLN A 950 -22.38 1.31 -6.47
N ASP A 951 -21.39 0.46 -6.18
CA ASP A 951 -21.29 -0.90 -6.74
C ASP A 951 -22.45 -1.78 -6.23
N ILE A 952 -22.99 -1.45 -5.04
CA ILE A 952 -24.19 -2.03 -4.44
C ILE A 952 -25.13 -0.92 -3.96
N THR A 953 -26.44 -1.18 -3.94
CA THR A 953 -27.44 -0.32 -3.30
C THR A 953 -27.78 -0.88 -1.92
N LEU A 954 -27.62 -0.09 -0.86
CA LEU A 954 -28.07 -0.48 0.48
C LEU A 954 -29.60 -0.41 0.58
N PRO A 955 -30.25 -1.23 1.44
CA PRO A 955 -31.66 -1.06 1.75
C PRO A 955 -31.92 0.33 2.36
N ASN A 956 -33.17 0.82 2.27
CA ASN A 956 -33.55 2.05 2.95
C ASN A 956 -33.48 1.89 4.49
N LYS A 957 -33.48 3.02 5.23
CA LYS A 957 -33.39 3.03 6.70
C LYS A 957 -34.38 2.07 7.35
N THR A 958 -35.64 2.06 6.94
CA THR A 958 -36.70 1.21 7.51
C THR A 958 -36.39 -0.28 7.33
N ALA A 959 -35.93 -0.70 6.15
CA ALA A 959 -35.54 -2.08 5.88
C ALA A 959 -34.27 -2.49 6.65
N MET A 960 -33.30 -1.58 6.81
CA MET A 960 -32.11 -1.81 7.64
C MET A 960 -32.45 -1.93 9.13
N ASP A 961 -33.35 -1.07 9.65
CA ASP A 961 -33.84 -1.14 11.02
C ASP A 961 -34.63 -2.44 11.26
N GLN A 962 -35.46 -2.88 10.31
CA GLN A 962 -36.21 -4.14 10.36
C GLN A 962 -35.29 -5.37 10.38
N ASP A 963 -34.24 -5.40 9.55
CA ASP A 963 -33.24 -6.47 9.55
C ASP A 963 -32.52 -6.58 10.90
N THR A 964 -32.10 -5.44 11.47
CA THR A 964 -31.47 -5.38 12.78
C THR A 964 -32.44 -5.74 13.91
N GLN A 965 -33.72 -5.36 13.84
CA GLN A 965 -34.76 -5.77 14.78
C GLN A 965 -35.03 -7.28 14.72
N ALA A 966 -35.09 -7.87 13.52
CA ALA A 966 -35.22 -9.31 13.33
C ALA A 966 -34.02 -10.07 13.92
N ALA A 967 -32.79 -9.57 13.72
CA ALA A 967 -31.59 -10.12 14.34
C ALA A 967 -31.60 -10.03 15.88
N PHE A 968 -32.11 -8.94 16.46
CA PHE A 968 -32.32 -8.83 17.91
C PHE A 968 -33.35 -9.86 18.42
N ALA A 969 -34.49 -9.98 17.75
CA ALA A 969 -35.52 -10.96 18.11
C ALA A 969 -34.99 -12.41 18.01
N GLU A 970 -34.24 -12.73 16.96
CA GLU A 970 -33.61 -14.04 16.79
C GLU A 970 -32.58 -14.32 17.91
N HIS A 971 -31.76 -13.34 18.29
CA HIS A 971 -30.78 -13.45 19.38
C HIS A 971 -31.45 -13.69 20.74
N ILE A 972 -32.54 -12.97 21.04
CA ILE A 972 -33.35 -13.15 22.25
C ILE A 972 -34.01 -14.54 22.25
N SER A 973 -34.59 -14.97 21.12
CA SER A 973 -35.26 -16.28 21.00
C SER A 973 -34.32 -17.48 21.27
N LYS A 974 -33.01 -17.29 21.05
CA LYS A 974 -31.95 -18.27 21.35
C LYS A 974 -31.48 -18.22 22.82
N GLY A 975 -32.21 -17.55 23.71
CA GLY A 975 -31.91 -17.43 25.14
C GLY A 975 -30.64 -16.63 25.45
N LYS A 976 -30.09 -15.88 24.48
CA LYS A 976 -28.83 -15.17 24.67
C LYS A 976 -29.08 -13.80 25.31
N ALA A 977 -28.33 -13.49 26.37
CA ALA A 977 -28.32 -12.16 26.96
C ALA A 977 -28.00 -11.05 25.94
N LEU A 978 -28.72 -9.93 26.00
CA LEU A 978 -28.61 -8.81 25.04
C LEU A 978 -27.18 -8.26 24.91
N ARG A 979 -26.44 -8.13 26.02
CA ARG A 979 -25.02 -7.72 26.03
C ARG A 979 -24.07 -8.61 25.22
N HIS A 980 -24.53 -9.75 24.72
CA HIS A 980 -23.78 -10.64 23.83
C HIS A 980 -24.21 -10.52 22.35
N PHE A 981 -25.01 -9.51 21.96
CA PHE A 981 -25.47 -9.35 20.57
C PHE A 981 -24.33 -9.24 19.55
N HIS A 982 -23.23 -8.57 19.93
CA HIS A 982 -22.02 -8.49 19.11
C HIS A 982 -21.03 -9.66 19.32
N LYS A 983 -21.41 -10.74 20.03
CA LYS A 983 -20.55 -11.89 20.33
C LYS A 983 -20.74 -13.02 19.31
N PHE A 984 -19.81 -13.16 18.37
CA PHE A 984 -19.99 -14.05 17.21
C PHE A 984 -19.46 -15.47 17.40
N GLY A 985 -18.21 -15.65 17.85
CA GLY A 985 -17.59 -16.97 17.96
C GLY A 985 -17.63 -17.74 16.63
N LYS A 986 -18.19 -18.96 16.63
CA LYS A 986 -18.36 -19.76 15.41
C LYS A 986 -19.34 -19.15 14.38
N GLN A 987 -20.14 -18.13 14.72
CA GLN A 987 -21.07 -17.46 13.78
C GLN A 987 -20.40 -16.46 12.82
N GLN A 988 -19.16 -16.02 13.11
CA GLN A 988 -18.46 -15.00 12.31
C GLN A 988 -18.31 -15.37 10.82
N TRP A 989 -18.26 -16.67 10.52
CA TRP A 989 -18.03 -17.21 9.18
C TRP A 989 -19.27 -17.12 8.27
N GLY A 990 -20.47 -17.23 8.87
CA GLY A 990 -21.72 -16.92 8.18
C GLY A 990 -21.75 -15.43 7.83
N TYR A 991 -21.65 -14.58 8.85
CA TYR A 991 -21.63 -13.12 8.71
C TYR A 991 -20.58 -12.60 7.70
N ALA A 992 -19.36 -13.13 7.70
CA ALA A 992 -18.34 -12.77 6.72
C ALA A 992 -18.72 -13.20 5.29
N LYS A 993 -19.37 -14.36 5.12
CA LYS A 993 -19.92 -14.81 3.84
C LYS A 993 -21.11 -13.93 3.42
N ASP A 994 -21.99 -13.58 4.33
CA ASP A 994 -23.20 -12.78 4.07
C ASP A 994 -22.82 -11.37 3.62
N LEU A 995 -21.88 -10.71 4.32
CA LEU A 995 -21.29 -9.44 3.85
C LEU A 995 -20.59 -9.58 2.50
N SER A 996 -19.91 -10.72 2.25
CA SER A 996 -19.26 -10.96 0.96
C SER A 996 -20.27 -11.06 -0.19
N SER A 997 -21.36 -11.79 0.03
CA SER A 997 -22.46 -11.97 -0.92
C SER A 997 -23.24 -10.68 -1.15
N LEU A 998 -23.61 -9.96 -0.08
CA LEU A 998 -24.29 -8.66 -0.17
C LEU A 998 -23.41 -7.58 -0.83
N GLY A 999 -22.08 -7.70 -0.72
CA GLY A 999 -21.12 -6.75 -1.30
C GLY A 999 -20.70 -7.04 -2.73
N GLY A 1000 -21.02 -8.21 -3.28
CA GLY A 1000 -20.44 -8.69 -4.54
C GLY A 1000 -18.92 -8.92 -4.48
N ILE A 1001 -18.36 -9.09 -3.28
CA ILE A 1001 -16.91 -9.13 -3.03
C ILE A 1001 -16.40 -10.55 -2.76
N LEU A 1002 -15.10 -10.77 -2.98
CA LEU A 1002 -14.43 -12.05 -2.73
C LEU A 1002 -14.54 -12.47 -1.24
N SER A 1003 -15.09 -13.66 -1.00
CA SER A 1003 -15.20 -14.29 0.31
C SER A 1003 -13.86 -14.79 0.84
N LEU A 1004 -13.71 -14.87 2.17
CA LEU A 1004 -12.53 -15.46 2.81
C LEU A 1004 -12.32 -16.94 2.41
N PRO A 1005 -11.07 -17.41 2.22
CA PRO A 1005 -10.79 -18.81 1.90
C PRO A 1005 -11.26 -19.80 2.98
N GLN A 1006 -11.90 -20.90 2.57
CA GLN A 1006 -12.44 -21.92 3.50
C GLN A 1006 -11.37 -22.54 4.43
N VAL A 1007 -10.10 -22.60 4.02
CA VAL A 1007 -9.00 -23.08 4.88
C VAL A 1007 -8.90 -22.31 6.20
N ARG A 1008 -9.30 -21.02 6.23
CA ARG A 1008 -9.33 -20.23 7.47
C ARG A 1008 -10.46 -20.66 8.42
N PHE A 1009 -11.60 -21.11 7.90
CA PHE A 1009 -12.64 -21.75 8.71
C PHE A 1009 -12.13 -23.07 9.30
N PHE A 1010 -11.49 -23.92 8.50
CA PHE A 1010 -10.93 -25.20 8.99
C PHE A 1010 -9.85 -24.99 10.06
N LEU A 1011 -8.90 -24.07 9.84
CA LEU A 1011 -7.89 -23.70 10.85
C LEU A 1011 -8.53 -23.14 12.13
N ALA A 1012 -9.60 -22.35 12.03
CA ALA A 1012 -10.33 -21.80 13.18
C ALA A 1012 -11.20 -22.84 13.91
N VAL A 1013 -11.62 -23.93 13.26
CA VAL A 1013 -12.27 -25.07 13.91
C VAL A 1013 -11.21 -25.90 14.66
N LEU A 1014 -10.11 -26.25 13.98
CA LEU A 1014 -9.00 -27.00 14.57
C LEU A 1014 -8.42 -26.29 15.80
N THR A 1015 -8.17 -24.98 15.71
CA THR A 1015 -7.73 -24.20 16.88
C THR A 1015 -8.84 -23.93 17.88
N GLY A 1016 -10.08 -23.69 17.42
CA GLY A 1016 -11.22 -23.40 18.30
C GLY A 1016 -11.54 -24.52 19.27
N ASP A 1017 -11.45 -25.78 18.81
CA ASP A 1017 -11.66 -26.95 19.67
C ASP A 1017 -10.40 -27.28 20.52
N VAL A 1018 -9.24 -26.68 20.21
CA VAL A 1018 -7.99 -26.72 21.00
C VAL A 1018 -7.87 -25.56 22.00
N THR A 1019 -8.61 -24.46 21.87
CA THR A 1019 -8.63 -23.36 22.88
C THR A 1019 -9.18 -23.76 24.26
N ALA A 1020 -9.58 -25.02 24.45
CA ALA A 1020 -9.88 -25.63 25.73
C ALA A 1020 -8.64 -26.23 26.45
N LEU A 1021 -7.45 -26.18 25.83
CA LEU A 1021 -6.17 -26.72 26.33
C LEU A 1021 -5.12 -25.61 26.46
N THR A 1022 -4.13 -25.81 27.33
CA THR A 1022 -3.08 -24.80 27.59
C THR A 1022 -2.19 -24.50 26.37
N PRO A 1023 -1.63 -23.27 26.27
CA PRO A 1023 -0.71 -22.90 25.19
C PRO A 1023 0.50 -23.82 25.03
N GLN A 1024 0.96 -24.47 26.12
CA GLN A 1024 2.12 -25.37 26.11
C GLN A 1024 1.87 -26.68 25.35
N LYS A 1025 0.66 -27.25 25.39
CA LYS A 1025 0.28 -28.37 24.50
C LYS A 1025 0.02 -27.87 23.07
N MET A 1026 -0.51 -26.66 22.95
CA MET A 1026 -0.95 -26.09 21.66
C MET A 1026 0.19 -25.93 20.65
N ASP A 1027 1.40 -25.53 21.05
CA ASP A 1027 2.54 -25.38 20.11
C ASP A 1027 2.97 -26.73 19.50
N ALA A 1028 2.91 -27.85 20.23
CA ALA A 1028 3.30 -29.17 19.73
C ALA A 1028 2.30 -29.71 18.69
N ASP A 1029 1.03 -29.82 19.06
CA ASP A 1029 -0.02 -30.38 18.19
C ASP A 1029 -0.29 -29.50 16.97
N THR A 1030 -0.30 -28.16 17.16
CA THR A 1030 -0.50 -27.22 16.05
C THR A 1030 0.71 -27.23 15.11
N SER A 1031 1.94 -27.34 15.62
CA SER A 1031 3.12 -27.51 14.77
C SER A 1031 3.10 -28.83 14.02
N HIS A 1032 2.64 -29.93 14.62
CA HIS A 1032 2.51 -31.21 13.92
C HIS A 1032 1.47 -31.15 12.80
N ALA A 1033 0.29 -30.57 13.06
CA ALA A 1033 -0.76 -30.36 12.06
C ALA A 1033 -0.31 -29.41 10.92
N LEU A 1034 0.38 -28.31 11.25
CA LEU A 1034 0.91 -27.37 10.26
C LEU A 1034 2.12 -27.93 9.50
N GLN A 1035 2.95 -28.78 10.10
CA GLN A 1035 3.97 -29.55 9.37
C GLN A 1035 3.32 -30.55 8.41
N HIS A 1036 2.24 -31.23 8.79
CA HIS A 1036 1.47 -32.07 7.87
C HIS A 1036 0.85 -31.26 6.72
N LEU A 1037 0.32 -30.06 6.98
CA LEU A 1037 -0.17 -29.15 5.93
C LEU A 1037 0.97 -28.63 5.04
N ARG A 1038 2.14 -28.31 5.58
CA ARG A 1038 3.33 -27.91 4.79
C ARG A 1038 3.87 -29.08 3.94
N ARG A 1039 3.89 -30.31 4.47
CA ARG A 1039 4.32 -31.53 3.77
C ARG A 1039 3.35 -31.99 2.68
N SER A 1040 2.04 -31.83 2.88
CA SER A 1040 1.00 -32.19 1.90
C SER A 1040 0.65 -31.08 0.90
N GLY A 1041 1.03 -29.83 1.18
CA GLY A 1041 0.38 -28.64 0.62
C GLY A 1041 1.29 -27.64 -0.09
N GLY A 1042 2.44 -28.03 -0.64
CA GLY A 1042 3.36 -27.15 -1.39
C GLY A 1042 2.83 -26.55 -2.71
N HIS A 1043 1.50 -26.51 -2.91
CA HIS A 1043 0.81 -25.97 -4.10
C HIS A 1043 -0.58 -25.41 -3.70
N GLU A 1044 -0.69 -24.08 -3.58
CA GLU A 1044 -1.96 -23.36 -3.34
C GLU A 1044 -3.04 -23.58 -4.43
N ARG A 1045 -2.67 -24.22 -5.55
CA ARG A 1045 -3.58 -24.52 -6.67
C ARG A 1045 -4.46 -25.75 -6.45
N HIS A 1046 -4.19 -26.59 -5.45
CA HIS A 1046 -4.89 -27.88 -5.30
C HIS A 1046 -6.26 -27.77 -4.64
N TYR A 1047 -6.47 -26.79 -3.75
CA TYR A 1047 -7.73 -26.59 -3.01
C TYR A 1047 -8.95 -26.23 -3.88
N HIS A 1048 -8.75 -25.86 -5.14
CA HIS A 1048 -9.84 -25.66 -6.10
C HIS A 1048 -10.29 -26.94 -6.84
N ARG A 1049 -9.71 -28.11 -6.53
CA ARG A 1049 -9.95 -29.36 -7.29
C ARG A 1049 -10.55 -30.51 -6.49
N MET A 1050 -10.57 -30.44 -5.16
CA MET A 1050 -11.18 -31.49 -4.33
C MET A 1050 -12.64 -31.15 -4.02
N GLY A 1051 -13.55 -31.90 -4.64
CA GLY A 1051 -14.93 -32.02 -4.17
C GLY A 1051 -15.03 -32.89 -2.90
N VAL A 1052 -16.26 -33.24 -2.53
CA VAL A 1052 -16.62 -33.91 -1.25
C VAL A 1052 -15.75 -35.13 -0.92
N GLU A 1053 -15.31 -35.89 -1.92
CA GLU A 1053 -14.47 -37.09 -1.72
C GLU A 1053 -13.09 -36.79 -1.11
N GLY A 1054 -12.49 -35.64 -1.42
CA GLY A 1054 -11.20 -35.23 -0.84
C GLY A 1054 -11.34 -34.95 0.67
N SER A 1055 -12.45 -34.36 1.08
CA SER A 1055 -12.78 -34.19 2.51
C SER A 1055 -12.96 -35.53 3.23
N VAL A 1056 -13.52 -36.54 2.54
CA VAL A 1056 -13.66 -37.90 3.09
C VAL A 1056 -12.31 -38.61 3.20
N HIS A 1057 -11.38 -38.40 2.27
CA HIS A 1057 -10.02 -38.96 2.37
C HIS A 1057 -9.24 -38.33 3.54
N TYR A 1058 -9.31 -37.00 3.67
CA TYR A 1058 -8.66 -36.27 4.77
C TYR A 1058 -9.22 -36.66 6.15
N MET A 1059 -10.54 -36.86 6.26
CA MET A 1059 -11.16 -37.38 7.49
C MET A 1059 -10.78 -38.83 7.79
N LYS A 1060 -10.51 -39.68 6.79
CA LYS A 1060 -10.00 -41.04 7.02
C LYS A 1060 -8.58 -41.05 7.59
N GLU A 1061 -7.71 -40.14 7.13
CA GLU A 1061 -6.34 -40.02 7.63
C GLU A 1061 -6.31 -39.45 9.06
N LEU A 1062 -7.10 -38.40 9.35
CA LEU A 1062 -7.27 -37.88 10.71
C LEU A 1062 -7.88 -38.93 11.67
N SER A 1063 -8.78 -39.78 11.18
CA SER A 1063 -9.33 -40.90 11.95
C SER A 1063 -8.32 -42.02 12.22
N ALA A 1064 -7.15 -42.03 11.57
CA ALA A 1064 -6.10 -43.03 11.76
C ALA A 1064 -4.99 -42.54 12.71
N SER A 1065 -4.86 -41.23 12.95
CA SER A 1065 -3.83 -40.65 13.83
C SER A 1065 -4.32 -40.33 15.26
N ALA A 1066 -5.62 -40.31 15.51
CA ALA A 1066 -6.17 -39.97 16.83
C ALA A 1066 -6.34 -41.22 17.72
N HIS A 1067 -5.55 -41.33 18.79
CA HIS A 1067 -5.75 -42.37 19.81
C HIS A 1067 -7.03 -42.13 20.64
N LEU A 1068 -7.92 -43.13 20.64
CA LEU A 1068 -9.00 -43.40 21.61
C LEU A 1068 -9.78 -42.19 22.19
N SER A 1069 -10.93 -41.88 21.58
CA SER A 1069 -12.01 -41.09 22.22
C SER A 1069 -13.40 -41.51 21.66
N PRO A 1070 -14.48 -41.55 22.46
CA PRO A 1070 -15.66 -42.40 22.18
C PRO A 1070 -16.72 -41.76 21.25
N VAL A 1071 -16.33 -41.38 20.03
CA VAL A 1071 -17.24 -40.74 19.05
C VAL A 1071 -18.03 -41.76 18.17
N ALA A 1072 -17.63 -43.03 18.18
CA ALA A 1072 -18.20 -44.09 17.34
C ALA A 1072 -19.75 -44.23 17.34
N PRO A 1073 -20.48 -44.06 18.47
CA PRO A 1073 -21.94 -44.17 18.47
C PRO A 1073 -22.65 -43.15 17.58
N TYR A 1074 -22.12 -41.92 17.51
CA TYR A 1074 -22.75 -40.81 16.78
C TYR A 1074 -22.67 -40.99 15.26
N PHE A 1075 -21.57 -41.57 14.75
CA PHE A 1075 -21.46 -41.92 13.33
C PHE A 1075 -22.52 -42.94 12.90
N LEU A 1076 -22.81 -43.94 13.75
CA LEU A 1076 -23.82 -44.96 13.46
C LEU A 1076 -25.24 -44.36 13.41
N TRP A 1077 -25.51 -43.35 14.23
CA TRP A 1077 -26.78 -42.60 14.23
C TRP A 1077 -26.92 -41.74 12.96
N PHE A 1078 -25.85 -41.04 12.57
CA PHE A 1078 -25.83 -40.19 11.37
C PHE A 1078 -26.08 -40.99 10.08
N TYR A 1079 -25.45 -42.16 9.93
CA TYR A 1079 -25.70 -43.06 8.79
C TYR A 1079 -27.13 -43.63 8.78
N LYS A 1080 -27.71 -43.97 9.93
CA LYS A 1080 -29.13 -44.37 10.01
C LYS A 1080 -30.07 -43.24 9.56
N LEU A 1081 -29.78 -41.98 9.92
CA LEU A 1081 -30.59 -40.83 9.55
C LEU A 1081 -30.56 -40.57 8.02
N ILE A 1082 -29.39 -40.70 7.40
CA ILE A 1082 -29.23 -40.60 5.94
C ILE A 1082 -29.99 -41.75 5.24
N PHE A 1083 -29.86 -42.98 5.74
CA PHE A 1083 -30.54 -44.15 5.19
C PHE A 1083 -32.07 -44.00 5.23
N LEU A 1084 -32.63 -43.57 6.37
CA LEU A 1084 -34.07 -43.29 6.48
C LEU A 1084 -34.54 -42.22 5.46
N ARG A 1085 -33.77 -41.12 5.32
CA ARG A 1085 -34.08 -40.07 4.34
C ARG A 1085 -34.07 -40.59 2.90
N MET A 1086 -33.10 -41.43 2.56
CA MET A 1086 -32.96 -41.99 1.22
C MET A 1086 -34.11 -42.96 0.88
N VAL A 1087 -34.52 -43.78 1.85
CA VAL A 1087 -35.70 -44.66 1.73
C VAL A 1087 -37.00 -43.86 1.62
N PHE A 1088 -37.18 -42.80 2.41
CA PHE A 1088 -38.36 -41.93 2.31
C PHE A 1088 -38.47 -41.25 0.94
N SER A 1089 -37.37 -40.67 0.43
CA SER A 1089 -37.35 -40.04 -0.89
C SER A 1089 -37.70 -41.02 -2.02
N LEU A 1090 -37.30 -42.30 -1.92
CA LEU A 1090 -37.64 -43.34 -2.89
C LEU A 1090 -39.12 -43.78 -2.79
N LEU A 1091 -39.73 -43.75 -1.59
CA LEU A 1091 -41.14 -44.06 -1.39
C LEU A 1091 -42.08 -42.93 -1.87
N THR A 1092 -41.66 -41.66 -1.79
CA THR A 1092 -42.49 -40.50 -2.18
C THR A 1092 -42.71 -40.32 -3.68
N VAL A 1093 -42.01 -41.05 -4.55
CA VAL A 1093 -42.17 -40.99 -6.03
C VAL A 1093 -43.48 -41.65 -6.51
N LYS A 1094 -44.35 -42.13 -5.60
CA LYS A 1094 -45.50 -43.00 -5.94
C LYS A 1094 -46.84 -42.29 -6.15
N GLN A 1095 -46.90 -40.95 -6.20
CA GLN A 1095 -48.11 -40.18 -6.53
C GLN A 1095 -47.81 -39.03 -7.51
N HIS A 1096 -48.85 -38.55 -8.20
CA HIS A 1096 -48.85 -37.64 -9.37
C HIS A 1096 -48.66 -38.34 -10.73
N ARG A 1097 -49.69 -39.11 -11.11
CA ARG A 1097 -50.17 -39.13 -12.50
C ARG A 1097 -51.29 -38.09 -12.65
N TYR A 1098 -51.68 -37.84 -13.90
CA TYR A 1098 -52.62 -36.80 -14.35
C TYR A 1098 -52.06 -35.37 -14.29
N THR A 1099 -52.16 -34.70 -15.43
CA THR A 1099 -52.05 -33.24 -15.60
C THR A 1099 -53.28 -32.79 -16.36
N VAL A 1100 -53.82 -31.62 -16.00
CA VAL A 1100 -54.99 -31.02 -16.66
C VAL A 1100 -54.51 -29.86 -17.50
N GLU A 1101 -54.89 -29.81 -18.78
CA GLU A 1101 -54.63 -28.64 -19.63
C GLU A 1101 -55.78 -27.63 -19.55
N ALA A 1102 -55.58 -26.43 -20.10
CA ALA A 1102 -56.38 -25.24 -19.80
C ALA A 1102 -57.85 -25.27 -20.29
N ASP A 1103 -58.28 -26.33 -20.96
CA ASP A 1103 -59.68 -26.58 -21.37
C ASP A 1103 -60.43 -27.55 -20.42
N GLY A 1104 -59.76 -28.06 -19.37
CA GLY A 1104 -60.37 -28.86 -18.31
C GLY A 1104 -60.55 -30.35 -18.61
N ARG A 1105 -59.89 -30.90 -19.64
CA ARG A 1105 -59.97 -32.35 -19.94
C ARG A 1105 -58.72 -33.11 -19.50
N VAL A 1106 -58.94 -34.35 -19.03
CA VAL A 1106 -57.88 -35.26 -18.57
C VAL A 1106 -57.84 -36.48 -19.48
N ARG A 1107 -56.63 -36.94 -19.84
CA ARG A 1107 -56.41 -38.24 -20.49
C ARG A 1107 -55.31 -39.01 -19.78
N GLU A 1108 -55.48 -40.33 -19.75
CA GLU A 1108 -54.53 -41.28 -19.17
C GLU A 1108 -53.83 -42.07 -20.27
N TRP A 1109 -52.52 -42.30 -20.12
CA TRP A 1109 -51.72 -43.03 -21.11
C TRP A 1109 -51.57 -44.50 -20.73
N HIS A 1110 -52.28 -45.36 -21.47
CA HIS A 1110 -52.09 -46.81 -21.46
C HIS A 1110 -51.36 -47.26 -22.73
N ASN A 1111 -50.12 -47.75 -22.59
CA ASN A 1111 -49.65 -48.87 -23.41
C ASN A 1111 -48.47 -49.56 -22.72
N GLY A 1112 -48.65 -50.84 -22.37
CA GLY A 1112 -47.68 -51.59 -21.59
C GLY A 1112 -47.10 -52.77 -22.36
N ARG A 1113 -45.83 -52.67 -22.76
CA ARG A 1113 -44.97 -53.83 -23.10
C ARG A 1113 -43.49 -53.59 -22.73
N GLU A 1114 -42.93 -52.42 -23.03
CA GLU A 1114 -41.51 -52.10 -22.74
C GLU A 1114 -41.18 -51.98 -21.24
N VAL A 1115 -42.13 -51.51 -20.42
CA VAL A 1115 -41.92 -51.22 -18.99
C VAL A 1115 -41.42 -52.45 -18.21
N LYS A 1116 -41.84 -53.67 -18.56
CA LYS A 1116 -41.36 -54.91 -17.91
C LYS A 1116 -39.89 -55.19 -18.20
N THR A 1117 -39.42 -54.91 -19.42
CA THR A 1117 -38.02 -55.10 -19.80
C THR A 1117 -37.11 -54.12 -19.06
N VAL A 1118 -37.52 -52.85 -18.98
CA VAL A 1118 -36.80 -51.82 -18.22
C VAL A 1118 -36.79 -52.14 -16.72
N TRP A 1119 -37.91 -52.59 -16.14
CA TRP A 1119 -37.97 -52.99 -14.73
C TRP A 1119 -37.06 -54.18 -14.41
N ASN A 1120 -37.06 -55.22 -15.26
CA ASN A 1120 -36.18 -56.38 -15.06
C ASN A 1120 -34.69 -55.99 -15.17
N LEU A 1121 -34.33 -55.11 -16.11
CA LEU A 1121 -32.97 -54.62 -16.26
C LEU A 1121 -32.53 -53.76 -15.06
N MET A 1122 -33.41 -52.86 -14.59
CA MET A 1122 -33.15 -52.01 -13.43
C MET A 1122 -33.06 -52.83 -12.13
N TRP A 1123 -33.89 -53.86 -11.97
CA TRP A 1123 -33.79 -54.82 -10.86
C TRP A 1123 -32.48 -55.61 -10.89
N LEU A 1124 -32.05 -56.07 -12.07
CA LEU A 1124 -30.73 -56.69 -12.27
C LEU A 1124 -29.59 -55.74 -11.85
N VAL A 1125 -29.62 -54.47 -12.25
CA VAL A 1125 -28.63 -53.46 -11.85
C VAL A 1125 -28.64 -53.22 -10.33
N VAL A 1126 -29.81 -53.15 -9.70
CA VAL A 1126 -29.93 -53.03 -8.23
C VAL A 1126 -29.38 -54.26 -7.51
N VAL A 1127 -29.63 -55.48 -8.01
CA VAL A 1127 -29.07 -56.73 -7.46
C VAL A 1127 -27.54 -56.79 -7.68
N GLN A 1128 -27.04 -56.29 -8.81
CA GLN A 1128 -25.61 -56.18 -9.10
C GLN A 1128 -24.92 -55.22 -8.10
N LEU A 1129 -25.52 -54.05 -7.86
CA LEU A 1129 -25.05 -53.06 -6.89
C LEU A 1129 -25.11 -53.58 -5.45
N MET A 1130 -26.20 -54.24 -5.06
CA MET A 1130 -26.33 -54.91 -3.76
C MET A 1130 -25.22 -55.95 -3.55
N ARG A 1131 -24.92 -56.77 -4.56
CA ARG A 1131 -23.82 -57.77 -4.51
C ARG A 1131 -22.44 -57.11 -4.40
N LEU A 1132 -22.20 -56.00 -5.10
CA LEU A 1132 -20.95 -55.24 -5.00
C LEU A 1132 -20.78 -54.62 -3.60
N LEU A 1133 -21.79 -53.90 -3.13
CA LEU A 1133 -21.81 -53.30 -1.79
C LEU A 1133 -21.65 -54.35 -0.68
N TRP A 1134 -22.30 -55.52 -0.81
CA TRP A 1134 -22.15 -56.61 0.15
C TRP A 1134 -20.75 -57.22 0.14
N ARG A 1135 -20.15 -57.43 -1.04
CA ARG A 1135 -18.77 -57.92 -1.18
C ARG A 1135 -17.76 -56.95 -0.56
N ASP A 1136 -17.93 -55.67 -0.80
CA ASP A 1136 -16.98 -54.65 -0.35
C ASP A 1136 -17.20 -54.29 1.14
N PHE A 1137 -18.43 -54.42 1.67
CA PHE A 1137 -18.71 -54.50 3.11
C PHE A 1137 -18.00 -55.70 3.77
N TRP A 1138 -18.07 -56.89 3.18
CA TRP A 1138 -17.38 -58.08 3.72
C TRP A 1138 -15.85 -57.94 3.68
N ARG A 1139 -15.29 -57.23 2.69
CA ARG A 1139 -13.86 -56.88 2.65
C ARG A 1139 -13.47 -55.94 3.79
N VAL A 1140 -14.25 -54.88 4.04
CA VAL A 1140 -14.02 -53.96 5.17
C VAL A 1140 -14.17 -54.70 6.51
N PHE A 1141 -15.18 -55.57 6.65
CA PHE A 1141 -15.38 -56.39 7.85
C PHE A 1141 -14.24 -57.40 8.07
N SER A 1142 -13.76 -58.06 7.01
CA SER A 1142 -12.60 -58.97 7.07
C SER A 1142 -11.30 -58.24 7.41
N PHE A 1143 -11.12 -57.01 6.91
CA PHE A 1143 -9.98 -56.17 7.27
C PHE A 1143 -10.05 -55.71 8.73
N ALA A 1144 -11.21 -55.21 9.18
CA ALA A 1144 -11.43 -54.79 10.56
C ALA A 1144 -11.22 -55.93 11.57
N THR A 1145 -11.75 -57.13 11.29
CA THR A 1145 -11.59 -58.31 12.16
C THR A 1145 -10.15 -58.85 12.18
N LYS A 1146 -9.42 -58.82 11.06
CA LYS A 1146 -7.98 -59.14 11.05
C LYS A 1146 -7.15 -58.13 11.84
N THR A 1147 -7.46 -56.84 11.73
CA THR A 1147 -6.78 -55.78 12.50
C THR A 1147 -7.10 -55.88 13.99
N LEU A 1148 -8.35 -56.21 14.37
CA LEU A 1148 -8.72 -56.43 15.78
C LEU A 1148 -7.95 -57.58 16.42
N ARG A 1149 -7.88 -58.77 15.77
CA ARG A 1149 -7.09 -59.89 16.30
C ARG A 1149 -5.62 -59.53 16.50
N LYS A 1150 -5.03 -58.79 15.54
CA LYS A 1150 -3.64 -58.35 15.62
C LYS A 1150 -3.36 -57.34 16.75
N TYR A 1151 -4.39 -56.68 17.29
CA TYR A 1151 -4.27 -55.73 18.41
C TYR A 1151 -4.77 -56.24 19.76
N LEU A 1152 -5.62 -57.28 19.79
CA LEU A 1152 -6.20 -57.83 21.03
C LEU A 1152 -5.48 -59.07 21.58
N GLY A 1153 -4.54 -59.66 20.83
CA GLY A 1153 -3.68 -60.73 21.34
C GLY A 1153 -4.37 -62.09 21.53
N VAL A 1154 -5.40 -62.38 20.72
CA VAL A 1154 -6.17 -63.65 20.69
C VAL A 1154 -6.44 -64.08 19.25
#